data_AF-A0A7W1EWN8-F1
#
_entry.id   AF-A0A7W1EWN8-F1
#
_cell.length_a   1.000
_cell.length_b   1.000
_cell.length_c   1.000
_cell.angle_alpha   90.00
_cell.angle_beta   90.00
_cell.angle_gamma   90.00
#
_symmetry.space_group_name_H-M   'P 1'
#
loop_
_entity.id
_entity.type
_entity.pdbx_description
1 polymer ?
#
loop_
_entity_poly.entity_id
_entity_poly.type
_entity_poly.pdbx_seq_one_letter_code
_entity_poly.pdbx_strand_id
1 'polypeptide(L)'
;MKKFLLNSLLLFSGIITAQTEFKCGFLEANEYLFKEDRTAKKRFDDLIKAANELDSKGSLQKSALSTYTIPVVFHILHLGGSENISDAQITDAMKILNRDFAKKNADTTNIINQYKPIAADCQIEFKLASLDENGQCTNGITRHYTVNTDWTPSFSNYIYTWDRTKYMNVYVVKTMQAGAAGYTYLPGTASANADAIVLLHNYTGSMGTANPFTSRTLTHETGHWFNLQHVWGSTNQPGVACGDDGVTDTPVTKGHTNCSLGSAVCSSGVVENVQNYMEYAYCSRMFTQGQKTRMHNCIIGGIAGRDNLSSNGNLIATGLINPITTCAPKAEFVSDPVTCIGNTLNFTDYSYNAPVTTWLWSSPSTANTSTLQNGVLSFTNSGLATVKLKVGNAFGEDSITKQNVIVLAGTNSGTLNLTQGFETLFPDNNWIASIPQFGGAFKTNTVTAATGTNCAWIDNFYDNPNVPVSIYSPLYNLQNLVSTPQFEFKYAYAQQATNNNDVLKVFVSINCGSTWVQLFSKTGTQLSTTGSVITTAYLNPQPAHWKTEMLSLASYQGSQQVAFKIEFTPNGGNNVYVDDINVTGTVGLKENSSVLNEVFVYPNPFSNKLSLKGNEINKINSIQLFDILGKEIVTELKANNEELKIINVESVNAGIYFLKLNSAEGSKTVKIIKQ
;
A
#
# COMPACT_ATOMS: atom_id res chain seq x y z
N MET A 1 61.18 -37.94 -5.06
CA MET A 1 59.90 -37.36 -5.55
C MET A 1 59.10 -36.86 -4.36
N LYS A 2 59.15 -35.55 -4.11
CA LYS A 2 58.54 -34.86 -2.96
C LYS A 2 57.10 -34.43 -3.33
N LYS A 3 56.14 -34.75 -2.46
CA LYS A 3 54.73 -34.35 -2.57
C LYS A 3 54.59 -32.88 -2.14
N PHE A 4 54.00 -32.04 -3.00
CA PHE A 4 53.56 -30.69 -2.66
C PHE A 4 52.08 -30.75 -2.24
N LEU A 5 51.79 -30.31 -1.01
CA LEU A 5 50.46 -30.00 -0.52
C LEU A 5 50.14 -28.55 -0.89
N LEU A 6 49.07 -28.35 -1.67
CA LEU A 6 48.53 -27.03 -2.00
C LEU A 6 47.40 -26.73 -1.00
N ASN A 7 47.62 -25.79 -0.09
CA ASN A 7 46.58 -25.24 0.79
C ASN A 7 45.77 -24.18 0.02
N SER A 8 44.49 -24.42 -0.21
CA SER A 8 43.54 -23.43 -0.72
C SER A 8 43.01 -22.57 0.43
N LEU A 9 43.48 -21.31 0.50
CA LEU A 9 42.87 -20.27 1.33
C LEU A 9 41.52 -19.84 0.72
N LEU A 10 40.43 -20.11 1.42
CA LEU A 10 39.11 -19.52 1.15
C LEU A 10 39.11 -18.07 1.66
N LEU A 11 39.24 -17.12 0.73
CA LEU A 11 38.98 -15.70 0.97
C LEU A 11 37.47 -15.50 1.11
N PHE A 12 36.98 -15.39 2.35
CA PHE A 12 35.65 -14.87 2.65
C PHE A 12 35.64 -13.37 2.33
N SER A 13 35.13 -13.00 1.15
CA SER A 13 34.81 -11.61 0.82
C SER A 13 33.56 -11.20 1.59
N GLY A 14 33.75 -10.66 2.79
CA GLY A 14 32.69 -9.97 3.53
C GLY A 14 32.26 -8.74 2.72
N ILE A 15 31.01 -8.74 2.26
CA ILE A 15 30.39 -7.55 1.70
C ILE A 15 30.20 -6.57 2.86
N ILE A 16 31.10 -5.59 2.98
CA ILE A 16 30.92 -4.45 3.87
C ILE A 16 29.84 -3.58 3.21
N THR A 17 28.59 -3.73 3.66
CA THR A 17 27.56 -2.73 3.36
C THR A 17 27.91 -1.47 4.13
N ALA A 18 28.33 -0.41 3.44
CA ALA A 18 28.46 0.90 4.04
C ALA A 18 27.09 1.33 4.61
N GLN A 19 27.02 1.65 5.91
CA GLN A 19 25.81 2.20 6.50
C GLN A 19 25.59 3.61 5.94
N THR A 20 24.45 3.83 5.28
CA THR A 20 24.04 5.15 4.83
C THR A 20 23.58 5.96 6.06
N GLU A 21 24.33 6.99 6.41
CA GLU A 21 23.96 7.93 7.47
C GLU A 21 22.90 8.91 6.93
N PHE A 22 21.76 8.98 7.62
CA PHE A 22 20.71 9.95 7.33
C PHE A 22 20.81 11.14 8.29
N LYS A 23 20.38 12.32 7.85
CA LYS A 23 20.44 13.55 8.68
C LYS A 23 19.06 13.88 9.22
N CYS A 24 18.94 14.78 10.19
CA CYS A 24 17.62 15.31 10.53
C CYS A 24 17.08 16.16 9.35
N GLY A 25 15.80 15.98 9.04
CA GLY A 25 15.07 16.64 7.94
C GLY A 25 14.44 17.97 8.34
N PHE A 26 14.89 18.59 9.43
CA PHE A 26 14.35 19.84 9.96
C PHE A 26 14.37 20.98 8.94
N LEU A 27 15.42 21.09 8.11
CA LEU A 27 15.52 22.14 7.10
C LEU A 27 14.44 21.95 6.04
N GLU A 28 14.39 20.76 5.45
CA GLU A 28 13.48 20.40 4.37
C GLU A 28 12.02 20.50 4.81
N ALA A 29 11.73 20.08 6.05
CA ALA A 29 10.41 20.22 6.64
C ALA A 29 10.01 21.70 6.80
N ASN A 30 10.91 22.56 7.32
CA ASN A 30 10.64 23.99 7.45
C ASN A 30 10.53 24.70 6.10
N GLU A 31 11.33 24.33 5.10
CA GLU A 31 11.19 24.83 3.73
C GLU A 31 9.81 24.49 3.14
N TYR A 32 9.32 23.27 3.39
CA TYR A 32 7.95 22.88 3.02
C TYR A 32 6.92 23.74 3.78
N LEU A 33 7.05 23.86 5.10
CA LEU A 33 6.15 24.67 5.94
C LEU A 33 6.08 26.13 5.47
N PHE A 34 7.21 26.76 5.12
CA PHE A 34 7.24 28.14 4.67
C PHE A 34 6.66 28.34 3.26
N LYS A 35 6.64 27.30 2.44
CA LYS A 35 5.96 27.30 1.14
C LYS A 35 4.44 27.18 1.30
N GLU A 36 3.99 26.27 2.16
CA GLU A 36 2.57 25.99 2.37
C GLU A 36 1.87 27.04 3.25
N ASP A 37 2.59 27.66 4.19
CA ASP A 37 2.05 28.66 5.11
C ASP A 37 2.91 29.93 5.13
N ARG A 38 2.38 30.98 4.48
CA ARG A 38 3.06 32.29 4.34
C ARG A 38 3.34 32.99 5.67
N THR A 39 2.67 32.60 6.76
CA THR A 39 2.88 33.18 8.10
C THR A 39 3.90 32.40 8.92
N ALA A 40 4.22 31.17 8.53
CA ALA A 40 5.03 30.27 9.33
C ALA A 40 6.47 30.76 9.51
N LYS A 41 7.07 31.40 8.48
CA LYS A 41 8.41 32.00 8.61
C LYS A 41 8.44 33.09 9.69
N LYS A 42 7.41 33.94 9.73
CA LYS A 42 7.29 34.97 10.77
C LYS A 42 7.13 34.33 12.16
N ARG A 43 6.26 33.33 12.30
CA ARG A 43 6.08 32.60 13.58
C ARG A 43 7.38 31.95 14.04
N PHE A 44 8.14 31.34 13.14
CA PHE A 44 9.45 30.78 13.41
C PHE A 44 10.41 31.86 13.93
N ASP A 45 10.56 32.97 13.22
CA ASP A 45 11.47 34.05 13.61
C ASP A 45 11.08 34.71 14.93
N ASP A 46 9.78 34.94 15.15
CA ASP A 46 9.25 35.48 16.40
C ASP A 46 9.52 34.53 17.58
N LEU A 47 9.35 33.21 17.37
CA LEU A 47 9.62 32.18 18.38
C LEU A 47 11.10 32.17 18.79
N ILE A 48 12.00 32.17 17.81
CA ILE A 48 13.45 32.18 18.07
C ILE A 48 13.86 33.46 18.79
N LYS A 49 13.38 34.62 18.33
CA LYS A 49 13.66 35.91 18.96
C LYS A 49 13.18 35.93 20.42
N ALA A 50 11.93 35.53 20.67
CA ALA A 50 11.37 35.51 22.02
C ALA A 50 12.14 34.55 22.93
N ALA A 51 12.55 33.39 22.42
CA ALA A 51 13.31 32.42 23.19
C ALA A 51 14.71 32.94 23.55
N ASN A 52 15.43 33.57 22.61
CA ASN A 52 16.74 34.18 22.89
C ASN A 52 16.64 35.32 23.93
N GLU A 53 15.59 36.14 23.85
CA GLU A 53 15.32 37.18 24.85
C GLU A 53 15.05 36.59 26.25
N LEU A 54 14.31 35.48 26.33
CA LEU A 54 14.05 34.79 27.59
C LEU A 54 15.31 34.12 28.15
N ASP A 55 16.08 33.44 27.32
CA ASP A 55 17.31 32.74 27.74
C ASP A 55 18.35 33.72 28.30
N SER A 56 18.42 34.94 27.76
CA SER A 56 19.26 36.02 28.30
C SER A 56 18.86 36.48 29.71
N LYS A 57 17.61 36.25 30.12
CA LYS A 57 17.05 36.60 31.43
C LYS A 57 17.04 35.42 32.41
N GLY A 58 17.36 34.21 31.95
CA GLY A 58 17.32 32.98 32.74
C GLY A 58 15.93 32.32 32.79
N SER A 59 15.75 31.40 33.73
CA SER A 59 14.49 30.65 33.89
C SER A 59 13.34 31.55 34.35
N LEU A 60 12.15 31.35 33.78
CA LEU A 60 10.92 32.03 34.19
C LEU A 60 10.59 31.77 35.67
N GLN A 61 10.25 32.84 36.42
CA GLN A 61 9.92 32.83 37.85
C GLN A 61 8.52 32.24 38.19
N LYS A 62 8.00 31.30 37.39
CA LYS A 62 6.82 30.50 37.76
C LYS A 62 7.27 29.31 38.64
N SER A 63 6.35 28.71 39.38
CA SER A 63 6.60 27.52 40.21
C SER A 63 7.09 26.34 39.36
N ALA A 64 8.40 26.27 39.13
CA ALA A 64 9.02 25.22 38.35
C ALA A 64 8.90 23.88 39.09
N LEU A 65 8.51 22.83 38.36
CA LEU A 65 8.54 21.47 38.89
C LEU A 65 9.99 21.00 39.03
N SER A 66 10.24 20.10 39.97
CA SER A 66 11.54 19.43 40.08
C SER A 66 11.81 18.50 38.90
N THR A 67 10.77 18.00 38.24
CA THR A 67 10.83 17.23 37.00
C THR A 67 9.51 17.40 36.23
N TYR A 68 9.61 17.63 34.92
CA TYR A 68 8.44 17.68 34.03
C TYR A 68 8.19 16.30 33.44
N THR A 69 7.05 15.66 33.78
CA THR A 69 6.66 14.38 33.18
C THR A 69 5.78 14.63 31.94
N ILE A 70 6.11 13.98 30.83
CA ILE A 70 5.50 14.18 29.51
C ILE A 70 4.82 12.88 29.07
N PRO A 71 3.50 12.89 28.83
CA PRO A 71 2.79 11.78 28.19
C PRO A 71 3.21 11.64 26.73
N VAL A 72 3.52 10.42 26.30
CA VAL A 72 3.99 10.11 24.93
C VAL A 72 3.07 9.08 24.29
N VAL A 73 2.78 9.28 23.01
CA VAL A 73 2.11 8.30 22.15
C VAL A 73 2.93 8.06 20.89
N PHE A 74 3.08 6.79 20.52
CA PHE A 74 3.70 6.37 19.27
C PHE A 74 2.63 5.95 18.26
N HIS A 75 2.70 6.48 17.04
CA HIS A 75 1.87 6.09 15.91
C HIS A 75 2.75 5.34 14.89
N ILE A 76 2.56 4.03 14.79
CA ILE A 76 3.34 3.18 13.88
C ILE A 76 2.58 3.03 12.57
N LEU A 77 3.10 3.60 11.49
CA LEU A 77 2.53 3.47 10.15
C LEU A 77 3.26 2.35 9.42
N HIS A 78 2.53 1.34 8.99
CA HIS A 78 3.14 0.16 8.40
C HIS A 78 2.32 -0.48 7.28
N LEU A 79 3.00 -1.24 6.44
CA LEU A 79 2.42 -2.19 5.49
C LEU A 79 2.71 -3.63 5.94
N GLY A 80 3.03 -3.82 7.23
CA GLY A 80 3.36 -5.12 7.81
C GLY A 80 4.82 -5.53 7.63
N GLY A 81 5.65 -4.64 7.08
CA GLY A 81 7.08 -4.86 6.91
C GLY A 81 7.89 -4.58 8.17
N SER A 82 9.19 -4.33 7.97
CA SER A 82 10.14 -4.00 9.04
C SER A 82 9.78 -2.72 9.79
N GLU A 83 9.02 -1.82 9.19
CA GLU A 83 8.54 -0.60 9.82
C GLU A 83 7.52 -0.84 10.94
N ASN A 84 6.88 -2.02 10.98
CA ASN A 84 5.99 -2.43 12.07
C ASN A 84 6.78 -2.86 13.32
N ILE A 85 7.55 -1.94 13.89
CA ILE A 85 8.52 -2.22 14.97
C ILE A 85 7.85 -2.75 16.24
N SER A 86 8.53 -3.64 16.96
CA SER A 86 7.99 -4.25 18.19
C SER A 86 7.80 -3.25 19.33
N ASP A 87 6.88 -3.53 20.25
CA ASP A 87 6.69 -2.77 21.50
C ASP A 87 8.00 -2.72 22.33
N ALA A 88 8.84 -3.76 22.25
CA ALA A 88 10.15 -3.81 22.90
C ALA A 88 11.11 -2.75 22.34
N GLN A 89 11.10 -2.53 21.03
CA GLN A 89 11.92 -1.50 20.38
C GLN A 89 11.46 -0.07 20.75
N ILE A 90 10.14 0.15 20.85
CA ILE A 90 9.59 1.43 21.32
C ILE A 90 9.94 1.67 22.79
N THR A 91 9.81 0.63 23.63
CA THR A 91 10.19 0.68 25.04
C THR A 91 11.68 0.98 25.20
N ASP A 92 12.53 0.42 24.33
CA ASP A 92 13.96 0.72 24.28
C ASP A 92 14.23 2.19 23.91
N ALA A 93 13.55 2.72 22.89
CA ALA A 93 13.62 4.13 22.52
C ALA A 93 13.23 5.05 23.70
N MET A 94 12.16 4.72 24.42
CA MET A 94 11.74 5.45 25.62
C MET A 94 12.77 5.41 26.76
N LYS A 95 13.45 4.27 26.95
CA LYS A 95 14.55 4.15 27.93
C LYS A 95 15.72 5.03 27.56
N ILE A 96 16.10 5.06 26.28
CA ILE A 96 17.20 5.88 25.77
C ILE A 96 16.87 7.37 25.91
N LEU A 97 15.66 7.78 25.54
CA LEU A 97 15.19 9.15 25.69
C LEU A 97 15.27 9.62 27.16
N ASN A 98 14.70 8.84 28.09
CA ASN A 98 14.78 9.16 29.53
C ASN A 98 16.21 9.14 30.06
N ARG A 99 17.05 8.20 29.61
CA ARG A 99 18.46 8.12 29.99
C ARG A 99 19.21 9.39 29.59
N ASP A 100 19.02 9.84 28.36
CA ASP A 100 19.74 10.98 27.78
C ASP A 100 19.30 12.30 28.42
N PHE A 101 17.98 12.50 28.58
CA PHE A 101 17.43 13.69 29.24
C PHE A 101 17.73 13.74 30.75
N ALA A 102 17.98 12.59 31.39
CA ALA A 102 18.39 12.55 32.80
C ALA A 102 19.93 12.57 33.01
N LYS A 103 20.73 12.71 31.94
CA LYS A 103 22.21 12.58 31.98
C LYS A 103 22.69 11.28 32.62
N LYS A 104 21.93 10.19 32.45
CA LYS A 104 22.25 8.86 33.00
C LYS A 104 22.97 7.97 31.99
N ASN A 105 23.30 8.49 30.81
CA ASN A 105 24.07 7.77 29.80
C ASN A 105 25.52 7.58 30.27
N ALA A 106 26.00 6.32 30.26
CA ALA A 106 27.32 5.96 30.77
C ALA A 106 28.49 6.63 30.02
N ASP A 107 28.26 6.99 28.76
CA ASP A 107 29.26 7.66 27.93
C ASP A 107 29.39 9.16 28.20
N THR A 108 28.66 9.72 29.17
CA THR A 108 28.96 11.05 29.75
C THR A 108 30.40 11.18 30.28
N THR A 109 31.01 10.06 30.67
CA THR A 109 32.43 9.97 31.05
C THR A 109 33.37 10.43 29.93
N ASN A 110 32.96 10.27 28.66
CA ASN A 110 33.69 10.61 27.45
C ASN A 110 33.40 12.03 26.93
N ILE A 111 32.59 12.82 27.66
CA ILE A 111 32.43 14.25 27.36
C ILE A 111 33.79 14.93 27.53
N ILE A 112 34.17 15.84 26.63
CA ILE A 112 35.43 16.57 26.79
C ILE A 112 35.39 17.47 28.04
N ASN A 113 36.53 17.55 28.73
CA ASN A 113 36.57 18.11 30.09
C ASN A 113 35.99 19.53 30.21
N GLN A 114 36.15 20.37 29.18
CA GLN A 114 35.60 21.72 29.16
C GLN A 114 34.06 21.78 29.24
N TYR A 115 33.34 20.76 28.77
CA TYR A 115 31.88 20.74 28.77
C TYR A 115 31.27 19.86 29.86
N LYS A 116 32.07 19.04 30.55
CA LYS A 116 31.57 18.23 31.69
C LYS A 116 30.82 19.06 32.74
N PRO A 117 31.27 20.28 33.14
CA PRO A 117 30.58 21.08 34.14
C PRO A 117 29.19 21.58 33.71
N ILE A 118 28.99 21.81 32.40
CA ILE A 118 27.73 22.33 31.86
C ILE A 118 26.81 21.24 31.31
N ALA A 119 27.24 19.98 31.27
CA ALA A 119 26.38 18.88 30.86
C ALA A 119 25.19 18.74 31.84
N ALA A 120 23.97 18.72 31.32
CA ALA A 120 22.76 18.86 32.12
C ALA A 120 21.97 17.56 32.27
N ASP A 121 21.51 17.31 33.50
CA ASP A 121 20.27 16.58 33.74
C ASP A 121 19.11 17.55 33.48
N CYS A 122 18.39 17.32 32.38
CA CYS A 122 17.32 18.18 31.91
C CYS A 122 16.09 18.14 32.81
N GLN A 123 15.95 17.15 33.71
CA GLN A 123 14.79 17.00 34.59
C GLN A 123 13.46 16.97 33.81
N ILE A 124 13.44 16.22 32.71
CA ILE A 124 12.26 15.91 31.92
C ILE A 124 12.17 14.38 31.82
N GLU A 125 11.01 13.83 32.19
CA GLU A 125 10.72 12.41 32.18
C GLU A 125 9.61 12.13 31.16
N PHE A 126 9.73 11.03 30.40
CA PHE A 126 8.79 10.65 29.36
C PHE A 126 8.15 9.31 29.71
N LYS A 127 6.82 9.22 29.61
CA LYS A 127 6.08 7.98 29.85
C LYS A 127 5.07 7.76 28.73
N LEU A 128 4.97 6.52 28.27
CA LEU A 128 3.87 6.13 27.39
C LEU A 128 2.55 6.37 28.10
N ALA A 129 1.60 6.99 27.40
CA ALA A 129 0.25 7.21 27.92
C ALA A 129 -0.43 5.87 28.24
N SER A 130 -1.28 5.85 29.28
CA SER A 130 -2.12 4.68 29.57
C SER A 130 -3.61 4.92 29.31
N LEU A 131 -3.98 6.16 29.00
CA LEU A 131 -5.30 6.55 28.49
C LEU A 131 -5.15 7.25 27.14
N ASP A 132 -6.02 6.93 26.18
CA ASP A 132 -6.09 7.60 24.89
C ASP A 132 -6.92 8.90 24.95
N GLU A 133 -7.06 9.59 23.82
CA GLU A 133 -7.80 10.85 23.71
C GLU A 133 -9.28 10.75 24.15
N ASN A 134 -9.86 9.54 24.13
CA ASN A 134 -11.22 9.25 24.53
C ASN A 134 -11.31 8.71 25.98
N GLY A 135 -10.18 8.67 26.70
CA GLY A 135 -10.10 8.12 28.05
C GLY A 135 -10.19 6.59 28.11
N GLN A 136 -9.93 5.90 27.00
CA GLN A 136 -9.88 4.43 26.97
C GLN A 136 -8.46 3.92 27.25
N CYS A 137 -8.34 2.71 27.78
CA CYS A 137 -7.05 2.09 28.08
C CYS A 137 -6.18 1.95 26.82
N THR A 138 -4.93 2.39 26.91
CA THR A 138 -3.93 2.19 25.88
C THR A 138 -2.57 1.82 26.46
N ASN A 139 -1.70 1.22 25.65
CA ASN A 139 -0.28 1.08 25.96
C ASN A 139 0.57 2.26 25.43
N GLY A 140 -0.07 3.30 24.87
CA GLY A 140 0.58 4.46 24.28
C GLY A 140 1.20 4.18 22.91
N ILE A 141 0.82 3.07 22.26
CA ILE A 141 1.31 2.66 20.95
C ILE A 141 0.11 2.32 20.06
N THR A 142 -0.11 3.12 19.02
CA THR A 142 -1.10 2.85 17.97
C THR A 142 -0.41 2.28 16.73
N ARG A 143 -1.11 1.42 16.00
CA ARG A 143 -0.62 0.82 14.75
C ARG A 143 -1.62 1.04 13.64
N HIS A 144 -1.15 1.52 12.51
CA HIS A 144 -1.98 1.89 11.36
C HIS A 144 -1.44 1.17 10.12
N TYR A 145 -2.24 0.26 9.58
CA TYR A 145 -1.92 -0.37 8.30
C TYR A 145 -2.23 0.62 7.17
N THR A 146 -1.21 1.30 6.65
CA THR A 146 -1.37 2.41 5.70
C THR A 146 -0.16 2.63 4.81
N VAL A 147 -0.43 3.11 3.60
CA VAL A 147 0.58 3.52 2.61
C VAL A 147 1.29 4.82 3.00
N ASN A 148 0.74 5.60 3.94
CA ASN A 148 1.34 6.84 4.44
C ASN A 148 2.63 6.62 5.27
N THR A 149 3.22 5.43 5.19
CA THR A 149 4.54 5.09 5.75
C THR A 149 5.70 5.48 4.83
N ASP A 150 5.41 5.85 3.57
CA ASP A 150 6.34 6.56 2.69
C ASP A 150 6.17 8.08 2.88
N TRP A 151 6.86 8.60 3.89
CA TRP A 151 6.51 9.86 4.51
C TRP A 151 6.98 11.09 3.73
N THR A 152 6.10 12.09 3.66
CA THR A 152 6.39 13.45 3.18
C THR A 152 5.98 14.46 4.26
N PRO A 153 6.54 15.69 4.27
CA PRO A 153 6.15 16.71 5.24
C PRO A 153 4.71 17.25 5.10
N SER A 154 3.89 16.66 4.22
CA SER A 154 2.53 17.12 3.96
C SER A 154 1.64 17.06 5.20
N PHE A 155 0.87 18.13 5.42
CA PHE A 155 -0.03 18.21 6.58
C PHE A 155 -1.13 17.15 6.57
N SER A 156 -1.48 16.59 5.41
CA SER A 156 -2.45 15.49 5.30
C SER A 156 -1.94 14.16 5.88
N ASN A 157 -0.65 14.03 6.19
CA ASN A 157 -0.10 12.80 6.78
C ASN A 157 -0.33 12.70 8.30
N TYR A 158 -0.65 13.81 8.98
CA TYR A 158 -0.76 13.91 10.44
C TYR A 158 -2.16 13.60 10.97
N ILE A 159 -2.85 12.61 10.39
CA ILE A 159 -4.25 12.30 10.68
C ILE A 159 -4.47 11.55 12.00
N TYR A 160 -3.40 11.00 12.61
CA TYR A 160 -3.48 10.21 13.85
C TYR A 160 -3.05 10.99 15.09
N THR A 161 -2.68 12.28 14.93
CA THR A 161 -2.11 13.09 16.00
C THR A 161 -3.12 13.30 17.10
N TRP A 162 -2.78 12.88 18.31
CA TRP A 162 -3.57 13.19 19.51
C TRP A 162 -3.34 14.64 19.94
N ASP A 163 -4.25 15.16 20.76
CA ASP A 163 -4.19 16.54 21.28
C ASP A 163 -2.80 16.89 21.84
N ARG A 164 -2.08 17.76 21.12
CA ARG A 164 -0.71 18.18 21.45
C ARG A 164 -0.57 18.82 22.82
N THR A 165 -1.67 19.35 23.38
CA THR A 165 -1.65 19.95 24.72
C THR A 165 -1.61 18.89 25.81
N LYS A 166 -1.87 17.63 25.46
CA LYS A 166 -1.91 16.48 26.37
C LYS A 166 -0.81 15.47 26.10
N TYR A 167 -0.41 15.28 24.85
CA TYR A 167 0.52 14.23 24.42
C TYR A 167 1.66 14.78 23.54
N MET A 168 2.85 14.21 23.71
CA MET A 168 3.91 14.25 22.71
C MET A 168 3.69 13.13 21.70
N ASN A 169 3.40 13.50 20.45
CA ASN A 169 3.12 12.56 19.37
C ASN A 169 4.41 12.17 18.63
N VAL A 170 4.61 10.87 18.43
CA VAL A 170 5.77 10.32 17.72
C VAL A 170 5.30 9.39 16.59
N TYR A 171 5.51 9.76 15.35
CA TYR A 171 5.23 8.95 14.17
C TYR A 171 6.45 8.10 13.82
N VAL A 172 6.23 6.82 13.53
CA VAL A 172 7.26 5.91 13.01
C VAL A 172 6.86 5.43 11.63
N VAL A 173 7.77 5.61 10.67
CA VAL A 173 7.52 5.40 9.24
C VAL A 173 8.63 4.57 8.59
N LYS A 174 8.34 4.05 7.39
CA LYS A 174 9.25 3.19 6.62
C LYS A 174 10.30 4.01 5.89
N THR A 175 9.88 5.06 5.18
CA THR A 175 10.78 5.92 4.40
C THR A 175 10.43 7.39 4.61
N MET A 176 11.40 8.26 4.36
CA MET A 176 11.24 9.71 4.37
C MET A 176 11.94 10.29 3.15
N GLN A 177 11.34 11.32 2.54
CA GLN A 177 11.97 12.04 1.43
C GLN A 177 13.29 12.70 1.87
N ALA A 178 14.16 12.99 0.89
CA ALA A 178 15.46 13.65 1.08
C ALA A 178 16.49 12.92 1.97
N GLY A 179 16.25 11.66 2.36
CA GLY A 179 17.19 10.91 3.20
C GLY A 179 17.24 11.45 4.64
N ALA A 180 16.08 11.81 5.19
CA ALA A 180 15.95 12.21 6.59
C ALA A 180 15.81 10.98 7.52
N ALA A 181 16.47 11.02 8.68
CA ALA A 181 16.33 10.05 9.77
C ALA A 181 15.09 10.32 10.64
N GLY A 182 14.74 11.60 10.75
CA GLY A 182 13.63 12.13 11.53
C GLY A 182 13.54 13.65 11.37
N TYR A 183 12.43 14.24 11.79
CA TYR A 183 12.30 15.67 11.99
C TYR A 183 11.15 15.99 12.96
N THR A 184 11.11 17.22 13.44
CA THR A 184 9.92 17.85 14.00
C THR A 184 9.89 19.32 13.60
N TYR A 185 8.71 19.93 13.63
CA TYR A 185 8.59 21.38 13.62
C TYR A 185 8.94 21.95 15.00
N LEU A 186 9.43 23.19 15.03
CA LEU A 186 9.53 23.93 16.28
C LEU A 186 8.13 24.22 16.86
N PRO A 187 8.00 24.32 18.19
CA PRO A 187 6.70 24.39 18.82
C PRO A 187 5.93 25.65 18.41
N GLY A 188 4.73 25.46 17.87
CA GLY A 188 3.83 26.55 17.49
C GLY A 188 4.09 27.16 16.10
N THR A 189 5.06 26.67 15.34
CA THR A 189 5.32 27.14 13.97
C THR A 189 4.42 26.46 12.93
N ALA A 190 4.08 25.19 13.13
CA ALA A 190 3.16 24.43 12.29
C ALA A 190 1.74 24.37 12.89
N SER A 191 0.81 23.71 12.18
CA SER A 191 -0.54 23.44 12.67
C SER A 191 -0.51 22.53 13.90
N ALA A 192 -1.59 22.47 14.68
CA ALA A 192 -1.65 21.63 15.88
C ALA A 192 -1.43 20.14 15.58
N ASN A 193 -1.97 19.64 14.47
CA ASN A 193 -1.80 18.24 14.06
C ASN A 193 -0.35 17.93 13.65
N ALA A 194 0.37 18.91 13.12
CA ALA A 194 1.77 18.76 12.73
C ALA A 194 2.76 18.95 13.89
N ASP A 195 2.29 19.19 15.12
CA ASP A 195 3.12 19.20 16.33
C ASP A 195 3.43 17.76 16.78
N ALA A 196 4.25 17.09 15.97
CA ALA A 196 4.66 15.71 16.17
C ALA A 196 6.10 15.50 15.71
N ILE A 197 6.77 14.54 16.35
CA ILE A 197 8.08 14.04 15.93
C ILE A 197 7.85 12.92 14.93
N VAL A 198 8.57 12.92 13.81
CA VAL A 198 8.53 11.84 12.83
C VAL A 198 9.90 11.17 12.77
N LEU A 199 9.94 9.85 12.82
CA LEU A 199 11.17 9.05 12.80
C LEU A 199 11.08 7.89 11.81
N LEU A 200 12.22 7.58 11.19
CA LEU A 200 12.39 6.28 10.56
C LEU A 200 12.39 5.14 11.58
N HIS A 201 11.80 4.02 11.20
CA HIS A 201 11.75 2.83 12.04
C HIS A 201 13.14 2.29 12.44
N ASN A 202 14.15 2.43 11.58
CA ASN A 202 15.55 2.04 11.86
C ASN A 202 16.39 3.12 12.58
N TYR A 203 15.77 4.24 12.94
CA TYR A 203 16.33 5.29 13.81
C TYR A 203 15.54 5.43 15.12
N THR A 204 14.64 4.48 15.40
CA THR A 204 13.83 4.44 16.61
C THR A 204 14.31 3.32 17.54
N GLY A 205 15.02 3.70 18.61
CA GLY A 205 15.62 2.75 19.57
C GLY A 205 17.01 2.26 19.16
N SER A 206 17.50 1.23 19.83
CA SER A 206 18.83 0.63 19.62
C SER A 206 18.80 -0.86 19.28
N MET A 207 17.61 -1.41 19.07
CA MET A 207 17.37 -2.82 18.80
C MET A 207 16.34 -3.02 17.68
N GLY A 208 16.06 -4.28 17.34
CA GLY A 208 15.10 -4.62 16.29
C GLY A 208 15.61 -4.17 14.93
N THR A 209 14.94 -3.19 14.34
CA THR A 209 15.35 -2.62 13.04
C THR A 209 16.33 -1.48 13.17
N ALA A 210 16.49 -0.93 14.37
CA ALA A 210 17.47 0.11 14.69
C ALA A 210 18.74 -0.50 15.29
N ASN A 211 19.71 0.35 15.66
CA ASN A 211 20.95 -0.08 16.29
C ASN A 211 21.51 1.03 17.21
N PRO A 212 22.53 0.75 18.05
CA PRO A 212 23.05 1.74 18.99
C PRO A 212 23.63 3.01 18.35
N PHE A 213 24.06 2.96 17.09
CA PHE A 213 24.61 4.12 16.38
C PHE A 213 23.51 5.12 15.97
N THR A 214 22.31 4.63 15.64
CA THR A 214 21.17 5.47 15.22
C THR A 214 20.24 5.86 16.37
N SER A 215 20.52 5.43 17.60
CA SER A 215 19.54 5.42 18.69
C SER A 215 19.23 6.79 19.31
N ARG A 216 19.98 7.84 18.96
CA ARG A 216 19.87 9.18 19.56
C ARG A 216 19.02 10.16 18.75
N THR A 217 18.45 9.72 17.61
CA THR A 217 17.61 10.59 16.79
C THR A 217 16.37 11.08 17.53
N LEU A 218 15.68 10.21 18.28
CA LEU A 218 14.54 10.66 19.10
C LEU A 218 14.96 11.70 20.16
N THR A 219 16.14 11.55 20.77
CA THR A 219 16.69 12.54 21.70
C THR A 219 16.91 13.89 21.01
N HIS A 220 17.49 13.88 19.82
CA HIS A 220 17.72 15.07 18.99
C HIS A 220 16.41 15.77 18.61
N GLU A 221 15.46 15.04 18.02
CA GLU A 221 14.18 15.62 17.60
C GLU A 221 13.36 16.13 18.79
N THR A 222 13.45 15.48 19.94
CA THR A 222 12.79 15.95 21.17
C THR A 222 13.37 17.28 21.64
N GLY A 223 14.67 17.53 21.41
CA GLY A 223 15.30 18.83 21.62
C GLY A 223 14.63 19.92 20.77
N HIS A 224 14.46 19.68 19.47
CA HIS A 224 13.72 20.59 18.58
C HIS A 224 12.27 20.79 19.02
N TRP A 225 11.58 19.72 19.42
CA TRP A 225 10.22 19.78 19.94
C TRP A 225 10.16 20.71 21.16
N PHE A 226 11.17 20.71 22.03
CA PHE A 226 11.33 21.67 23.13
C PHE A 226 12.08 22.98 22.77
N ASN A 227 11.97 23.42 21.51
CA ASN A 227 12.45 24.71 21.03
C ASN A 227 13.98 24.88 20.97
N LEU A 228 14.76 23.80 20.96
CA LEU A 228 16.18 23.88 20.65
C LEU A 228 16.38 24.00 19.14
N GLN A 229 17.34 24.81 18.72
CA GLN A 229 17.82 24.80 17.34
C GLN A 229 19.02 23.86 17.22
N HIS A 230 19.42 23.55 15.99
CA HIS A 230 20.76 23.03 15.76
C HIS A 230 21.79 24.04 16.29
N VAL A 231 22.89 23.55 16.90
CA VAL A 231 23.89 24.40 17.56
C VAL A 231 24.53 25.46 16.65
N TRP A 232 24.47 25.28 15.32
CA TRP A 232 24.98 26.25 14.35
C TRP A 232 23.93 27.25 13.85
N GLY A 233 22.64 27.08 14.16
CA GLY A 233 21.49 28.02 14.05
C GLY A 233 21.18 28.75 12.73
N SER A 234 22.18 29.26 12.03
CA SER A 234 22.07 30.29 10.98
C SER A 234 21.60 29.79 9.62
N THR A 235 21.95 28.56 9.26
CA THR A 235 21.69 27.98 7.92
C THR A 235 20.95 26.67 7.96
N ASN A 236 20.88 26.03 9.14
CA ASN A 236 20.45 24.65 9.31
C ASN A 236 21.17 23.63 8.38
N GLN A 237 22.31 24.02 7.80
CA GLN A 237 23.20 23.19 7.01
C GLN A 237 24.60 23.17 7.66
N PRO A 238 25.06 22.03 8.20
CA PRO A 238 26.35 21.97 8.86
C PRO A 238 27.49 22.17 7.86
N GLY A 239 28.57 22.82 8.30
CA GLY A 239 29.77 23.11 7.54
C GLY A 239 29.72 24.36 6.65
N VAL A 240 28.57 25.04 6.55
CA VAL A 240 28.38 26.16 5.60
C VAL A 240 28.85 27.51 6.17
N ALA A 241 28.31 27.91 7.32
CA ALA A 241 28.62 29.19 7.95
C ALA A 241 28.60 29.04 9.47
N CYS A 242 29.47 29.79 10.13
CA CYS A 242 29.43 29.91 11.58
C CYS A 242 28.12 30.59 12.01
N GLY A 243 27.44 29.99 12.98
CA GLY A 243 26.25 30.57 13.57
C GLY A 243 26.04 30.12 15.01
N ASP A 244 24.93 30.58 15.56
CA ASP A 244 24.61 30.53 16.97
C ASP A 244 23.15 30.07 17.12
N ASP A 245 22.90 29.13 18.03
CA ASP A 245 21.57 28.61 18.33
C ASP A 245 20.79 29.49 19.31
N GLY A 246 21.44 30.53 19.84
CA GLY A 246 20.89 31.48 20.80
C GLY A 246 20.95 31.00 22.24
N VAL A 247 21.68 29.91 22.51
CA VAL A 247 21.88 29.38 23.86
C VAL A 247 23.28 29.78 24.35
N THR A 248 23.35 30.37 25.55
CA THR A 248 24.58 31.09 25.98
C THR A 248 25.78 30.20 26.31
N ASP A 249 25.56 28.92 26.59
CA ASP A 249 26.61 27.95 26.94
C ASP A 249 26.94 26.95 25.82
N THR A 250 26.35 27.13 24.63
CA THR A 250 26.73 26.48 23.38
C THR A 250 27.58 27.45 22.56
N PRO A 251 28.84 27.12 22.25
CA PRO A 251 29.68 28.03 21.47
C PRO A 251 29.24 28.06 20.01
N VAL A 252 29.45 29.22 19.38
CA VAL A 252 29.30 29.41 17.94
C VAL A 252 30.05 28.31 17.18
N THR A 253 29.36 27.68 16.25
CA THR A 253 29.92 26.61 15.42
C THR A 253 29.35 26.69 14.00
N LYS A 254 30.05 26.07 13.05
CA LYS A 254 29.53 25.86 11.70
C LYS A 254 28.70 24.57 11.58
N GLY A 255 28.65 23.75 12.63
CA GLY A 255 28.07 22.40 12.61
C GLY A 255 29.05 21.35 12.07
N HIS A 256 28.96 20.15 12.62
CA HIS A 256 29.86 19.02 12.38
C HIS A 256 29.10 17.77 11.95
N THR A 257 29.67 17.05 11.00
CA THR A 257 29.15 15.75 10.53
C THR A 257 30.08 14.59 10.91
N ASN A 258 31.12 14.86 11.70
CA ASN A 258 32.04 13.87 12.22
C ASN A 258 32.47 14.23 13.64
N CYS A 259 32.99 13.25 14.37
CA CYS A 259 33.37 13.43 15.77
C CYS A 259 34.78 14.02 15.96
N SER A 260 34.99 15.28 15.57
CA SER A 260 36.25 15.99 15.77
C SER A 260 36.27 16.78 17.09
N LEU A 261 36.70 16.13 18.18
CA LEU A 261 36.62 16.65 19.55
C LEU A 261 37.49 17.90 19.87
N GLY A 262 38.35 18.32 18.94
CA GLY A 262 39.21 19.50 19.09
C GLY A 262 38.90 20.63 18.11
N SER A 263 37.77 20.54 17.38
CA SER A 263 37.39 21.55 16.40
C SER A 263 37.20 22.92 17.06
N ALA A 264 37.89 23.94 16.54
CA ALA A 264 37.77 25.34 16.97
C ALA A 264 37.82 26.24 15.72
N VAL A 265 36.75 26.21 14.92
CA VAL A 265 36.71 26.80 13.57
C VAL A 265 36.14 28.21 13.60
N CYS A 266 35.09 28.43 14.37
CA CYS A 266 34.34 29.69 14.34
C CYS A 266 34.81 30.73 15.34
N SER A 267 35.51 30.30 16.41
CA SER A 267 36.02 31.20 17.44
C SER A 267 37.40 30.72 17.88
N SER A 268 38.41 31.58 17.68
CA SER A 268 39.81 31.23 17.97
C SER A 268 39.98 30.84 19.44
N GLY A 269 40.53 29.65 19.68
CA GLY A 269 40.76 29.11 21.03
C GLY A 269 39.51 28.57 21.74
N VAL A 270 38.33 28.67 21.14
CA VAL A 270 37.08 28.08 21.66
C VAL A 270 36.84 26.78 20.92
N VAL A 271 37.15 25.66 21.56
CA VAL A 271 36.74 24.35 21.05
C VAL A 271 35.21 24.29 21.05
N GLU A 272 34.63 23.71 20.00
CA GLU A 272 33.20 23.63 19.71
C GLU A 272 32.56 22.34 20.30
N ASN A 273 31.26 22.36 20.59
CA ASN A 273 30.58 21.26 21.29
C ASN A 273 30.07 20.16 20.35
N VAL A 274 31.00 19.46 19.71
CA VAL A 274 30.72 18.36 18.76
C VAL A 274 29.93 17.19 19.39
N GLN A 275 29.93 17.08 20.72
CA GLN A 275 29.22 16.04 21.47
C GLN A 275 27.83 16.46 21.93
N ASN A 276 27.31 17.60 21.46
CA ASN A 276 25.95 18.02 21.75
C ASN A 276 24.92 17.11 21.04
N TYR A 277 23.75 16.88 21.65
CA TYR A 277 22.66 16.16 20.98
C TYR A 277 22.12 16.88 19.75
N MET A 278 22.20 18.22 19.70
CA MET A 278 21.74 19.04 18.57
C MET A 278 22.81 19.19 17.47
N GLU A 279 23.76 18.26 17.39
CA GLU A 279 24.82 18.20 16.39
C GLU A 279 24.67 16.95 15.48
N TYR A 280 25.19 16.99 14.24
CA TYR A 280 25.15 15.86 13.31
C TYR A 280 26.40 14.97 13.32
N ALA A 281 27.23 15.09 14.36
CA ALA A 281 28.53 14.43 14.43
C ALA A 281 28.50 12.94 14.82
N TYR A 282 27.31 12.37 15.07
CA TYR A 282 27.11 10.97 15.47
C TYR A 282 27.93 10.50 16.69
N CYS A 283 28.37 11.44 17.53
CA CYS A 283 29.00 11.17 18.82
C CYS A 283 28.41 12.01 19.96
N SER A 284 27.14 12.37 19.80
CA SER A 284 26.36 13.13 20.77
C SER A 284 26.26 12.42 22.12
N ARG A 285 26.36 13.17 23.22
CA ARG A 285 26.46 12.68 24.60
C ARG A 285 25.78 13.55 25.64
N MET A 286 25.42 14.79 25.30
CA MET A 286 24.94 15.75 26.29
C MET A 286 24.04 16.85 25.71
N PHE A 287 23.12 17.32 26.55
CA PHE A 287 22.60 18.69 26.49
C PHE A 287 23.36 19.58 27.48
N THR A 288 23.31 20.90 27.29
CA THR A 288 23.88 21.88 28.21
C THR A 288 22.86 22.41 29.23
N GLN A 289 23.31 23.15 30.26
CA GLN A 289 22.41 23.78 31.24
C GLN A 289 21.58 24.90 30.60
N GLY A 290 22.14 25.62 29.63
CA GLY A 290 21.42 26.60 28.81
C GLY A 290 20.31 25.95 27.98
N GLN A 291 20.62 24.83 27.31
CA GLN A 291 19.60 24.06 26.57
C GLN A 291 18.49 23.55 27.48
N LYS A 292 18.82 23.03 28.67
CA LYS A 292 17.82 22.69 29.70
C LYS A 292 16.93 23.88 30.04
N THR A 293 17.52 25.05 30.29
CA THR A 293 16.79 26.27 30.65
C THR A 293 15.81 26.65 29.54
N ARG A 294 16.23 26.58 28.28
CA ARG A 294 15.37 26.86 27.12
C ARG A 294 14.20 25.88 27.01
N MET A 295 14.45 24.58 27.19
CA MET A 295 13.40 23.56 27.20
C MET A 295 12.40 23.79 28.34
N HIS A 296 12.87 24.15 29.54
CA HIS A 296 12.01 24.51 30.67
C HIS A 296 11.19 25.77 30.38
N ASN A 297 11.79 26.80 29.80
CA ASN A 297 11.09 28.02 29.39
C ASN A 297 10.00 27.72 28.34
N CYS A 298 10.25 26.78 27.43
CA CYS A 298 9.27 26.30 26.45
C CYS A 298 8.03 25.68 27.15
N ILE A 299 8.26 24.82 28.14
CA ILE A 299 7.19 24.18 28.93
C ILE A 299 6.43 25.21 29.76
N ILE A 300 7.13 25.99 30.59
CA ILE A 300 6.54 26.95 31.54
C ILE A 300 5.83 28.12 30.84
N GLY A 301 6.34 28.49 29.66
CA GLY A 301 5.78 29.54 28.81
C GLY A 301 4.51 29.12 28.08
N GLY A 302 4.15 27.83 28.08
CA GLY A 302 2.96 27.32 27.39
C GLY A 302 3.07 27.39 25.86
N ILE A 303 4.29 27.38 25.31
CA ILE A 303 4.50 27.41 23.86
C ILE A 303 3.85 26.16 23.27
N ALA A 304 2.92 26.33 22.33
CA ALA A 304 2.09 25.25 21.77
C ALA A 304 1.26 24.44 22.80
N GLY A 305 1.03 24.97 24.01
CA GLY A 305 0.24 24.30 25.07
C GLY A 305 1.04 23.34 25.96
N ARG A 306 2.38 23.45 25.95
CA ARG A 306 3.27 22.56 26.73
C ARG A 306 3.15 22.70 28.25
N ASP A 307 2.62 23.80 28.74
CA ASP A 307 2.38 24.04 30.16
C ASP A 307 1.35 23.06 30.75
N ASN A 308 0.47 22.53 29.90
CA ASN A 308 -0.49 21.51 30.32
C ASN A 308 0.11 20.10 30.40
N LEU A 309 1.18 19.78 29.67
CA LEU A 309 1.71 18.40 29.55
C LEU A 309 2.01 17.75 30.91
N SER A 310 2.66 18.50 31.81
CA SER A 310 3.03 18.04 33.15
C SER A 310 2.07 18.52 34.24
N SER A 311 0.90 19.08 33.88
CA SER A 311 -0.10 19.47 34.87
C SER A 311 -0.69 18.23 35.55
N ASN A 312 -1.02 18.31 36.84
CA ASN A 312 -1.60 17.18 37.56
C ASN A 312 -2.90 16.68 36.88
N GLY A 313 -3.71 17.60 36.37
CA GLY A 313 -4.93 17.26 35.64
C GLY A 313 -4.64 16.47 34.36
N ASN A 314 -3.64 16.87 33.59
CA ASN A 314 -3.26 16.15 32.37
C ASN A 314 -2.63 14.79 32.66
N LEU A 315 -1.77 14.70 33.68
CA LEU A 315 -1.17 13.42 34.08
C LEU A 315 -2.21 12.40 34.54
N ILE A 316 -3.33 12.84 35.13
CA ILE A 316 -4.49 11.98 35.40
C ILE A 316 -5.21 11.63 34.08
N ALA A 317 -5.52 12.62 33.24
CA ALA A 317 -6.27 12.43 32.00
C ALA A 317 -5.59 11.52 30.98
N THR A 318 -4.27 11.43 31.02
CA THR A 318 -3.42 10.62 30.13
C THR A 318 -3.00 9.29 30.79
N GLY A 319 -3.44 9.06 32.04
CA GLY A 319 -3.17 7.85 32.81
C GLY A 319 -1.71 7.70 33.23
N LEU A 320 -0.97 8.79 33.42
CA LEU A 320 0.38 8.75 34.00
C LEU A 320 0.34 8.71 35.54
N ILE A 321 -0.72 9.26 36.14
CA ILE A 321 -1.07 9.06 37.54
C ILE A 321 -2.12 7.95 37.61
N ASN A 322 -1.83 6.90 38.39
CA ASN A 322 -2.62 5.66 38.46
C ASN A 322 -2.77 4.95 37.10
N PRO A 323 -1.64 4.53 36.49
CA PRO A 323 -1.65 3.96 35.14
C PRO A 323 -2.45 2.67 35.04
N ILE A 324 -3.22 2.54 33.96
CA ILE A 324 -3.87 1.27 33.61
C ILE A 324 -2.86 0.42 32.84
N THR A 325 -2.53 -0.75 33.38
CA THR A 325 -1.53 -1.65 32.81
C THR A 325 -2.13 -2.87 32.10
N THR A 326 -3.46 -2.95 32.09
CA THR A 326 -4.23 -4.14 31.68
C THR A 326 -5.32 -3.75 30.69
N CYS A 327 -4.92 -3.54 29.44
CA CYS A 327 -5.84 -3.16 28.36
C CYS A 327 -6.41 -4.37 27.62
N ALA A 328 -7.60 -4.18 27.03
CA ALA A 328 -8.09 -5.03 25.96
C ALA A 328 -7.27 -4.80 24.68
N PRO A 329 -7.08 -5.84 23.84
CA PRO A 329 -6.47 -5.64 22.52
C PRO A 329 -7.41 -4.82 21.63
N LYS A 330 -6.85 -4.10 20.66
CA LYS A 330 -7.60 -3.43 19.59
C LYS A 330 -7.50 -4.27 18.32
N ALA A 331 -8.63 -4.63 17.73
CA ALA A 331 -8.71 -5.56 16.60
C ALA A 331 -8.25 -4.89 15.31
N GLU A 332 -7.31 -5.51 14.59
CA GLU A 332 -6.87 -5.05 13.27
C GLU A 332 -6.39 -6.23 12.43
N PHE A 333 -6.72 -6.23 11.14
CA PHE A 333 -6.27 -7.25 10.20
C PHE A 333 -6.13 -6.76 8.77
N VAL A 334 -5.37 -7.54 8.01
CA VAL A 334 -5.17 -7.34 6.57
C VAL A 334 -5.38 -8.68 5.85
N SER A 335 -5.82 -8.60 4.61
CA SER A 335 -5.86 -9.74 3.69
C SER A 335 -5.53 -9.27 2.28
N ASP A 336 -5.03 -10.18 1.45
CA ASP A 336 -5.16 -10.03 0.01
C ASP A 336 -6.65 -10.01 -0.31
N PRO A 337 -7.15 -9.00 -1.04
CA PRO A 337 -8.58 -8.81 -1.13
C PRO A 337 -9.25 -9.82 -2.06
N VAL A 338 -8.54 -10.61 -2.87
CA VAL A 338 -9.18 -11.38 -3.95
C VAL A 338 -9.04 -12.88 -3.77
N THR A 339 -10.14 -13.62 -3.93
CA THR A 339 -10.16 -15.08 -4.04
C THR A 339 -11.32 -15.54 -4.95
N CYS A 340 -11.48 -16.84 -5.14
CA CYS A 340 -12.62 -17.44 -5.84
C CYS A 340 -13.55 -18.17 -4.85
N ILE A 341 -14.81 -18.38 -5.25
CA ILE A 341 -15.70 -19.32 -4.57
C ILE A 341 -14.99 -20.68 -4.39
N GLY A 342 -15.12 -21.27 -3.20
CA GLY A 342 -14.56 -22.58 -2.87
C GLY A 342 -13.07 -22.54 -2.49
N ASN A 343 -12.35 -21.46 -2.78
CA ASN A 343 -10.97 -21.29 -2.34
C ASN A 343 -10.92 -20.74 -0.91
N THR A 344 -9.83 -21.06 -0.21
CA THR A 344 -9.49 -20.46 1.08
C THR A 344 -8.72 -19.16 0.89
N LEU A 345 -9.04 -18.15 1.70
CA LEU A 345 -8.29 -16.91 1.83
C LEU A 345 -7.66 -16.83 3.22
N ASN A 346 -6.39 -16.42 3.28
CA ASN A 346 -5.66 -16.22 4.52
C ASN A 346 -5.76 -14.75 4.96
N PHE A 347 -5.84 -14.56 6.26
CA PHE A 347 -5.88 -13.26 6.93
C PHE A 347 -4.71 -13.15 7.89
N THR A 348 -4.08 -11.99 7.95
CA THR A 348 -3.00 -11.70 8.88
C THR A 348 -3.51 -10.78 9.98
N ASP A 349 -3.32 -11.21 11.23
CA ASP A 349 -3.66 -10.41 12.41
C ASP A 349 -2.60 -9.34 12.66
N TYR A 350 -3.06 -8.10 12.83
CA TYR A 350 -2.26 -6.95 13.22
C TYR A 350 -2.84 -6.25 14.47
N SER A 351 -3.68 -6.97 15.23
CA SER A 351 -4.24 -6.46 16.48
C SER A 351 -3.15 -5.97 17.43
N TYR A 352 -3.43 -4.88 18.13
CA TYR A 352 -2.45 -4.14 18.93
C TYR A 352 -3.01 -3.75 20.30
N ASN A 353 -2.36 -2.82 21.00
CA ASN A 353 -2.74 -2.26 22.31
C ASN A 353 -2.48 -3.18 23.50
N ALA A 354 -2.66 -4.50 23.35
CA ALA A 354 -2.38 -5.49 24.39
C ALA A 354 -2.15 -6.89 23.79
N PRO A 355 -1.53 -7.82 24.54
CA PRO A 355 -1.44 -9.21 24.11
C PRO A 355 -2.81 -9.82 23.85
N VAL A 356 -2.95 -10.50 22.70
CA VAL A 356 -4.15 -11.24 22.31
C VAL A 356 -4.02 -12.70 22.74
N THR A 357 -5.11 -13.27 23.25
CA THR A 357 -5.16 -14.69 23.66
C THR A 357 -6.27 -15.49 22.97
N THR A 358 -7.24 -14.81 22.36
CA THR A 358 -8.35 -15.45 21.64
C THR A 358 -8.62 -14.72 20.33
N TRP A 359 -8.90 -15.48 19.27
CA TRP A 359 -9.26 -14.99 17.94
C TRP A 359 -10.55 -15.67 17.47
N LEU A 360 -11.40 -14.92 16.77
CA LEU A 360 -12.53 -15.45 16.03
C LEU A 360 -12.71 -14.67 14.74
N TRP A 361 -12.47 -15.37 13.63
CA TRP A 361 -12.69 -14.91 12.27
C TRP A 361 -14.03 -15.47 11.78
N SER A 362 -14.85 -14.59 11.19
CA SER A 362 -16.16 -14.97 10.69
C SER A 362 -16.58 -14.07 9.51
N SER A 363 -17.47 -14.59 8.68
CA SER A 363 -18.15 -13.83 7.63
C SER A 363 -19.54 -14.42 7.40
N PRO A 364 -20.55 -13.61 7.08
CA PRO A 364 -21.84 -14.13 6.63
C PRO A 364 -21.74 -14.90 5.29
N SER A 365 -20.68 -14.68 4.52
CA SER A 365 -20.48 -15.26 3.17
C SER A 365 -19.58 -16.50 3.16
N THR A 366 -19.22 -17.05 4.32
CA THR A 366 -18.27 -18.17 4.44
C THR A 366 -18.90 -19.45 4.95
N ALA A 367 -18.31 -20.59 4.56
CA ALA A 367 -18.72 -21.91 5.05
C ALA A 367 -18.17 -22.24 6.45
N ASN A 368 -17.18 -21.48 6.91
CA ASN A 368 -16.44 -21.76 8.13
C ASN A 368 -16.12 -20.49 8.93
N THR A 369 -15.70 -20.70 10.17
CA THR A 369 -15.03 -19.74 11.04
C THR A 369 -13.57 -20.17 11.26
N SER A 370 -12.72 -19.28 11.78
CA SER A 370 -11.36 -19.63 12.22
C SER A 370 -11.07 -19.07 13.61
N THR A 371 -10.30 -19.79 14.41
CA THR A 371 -9.79 -19.36 15.73
C THR A 371 -8.27 -19.23 15.78
N LEU A 372 -7.60 -19.40 14.64
CA LEU A 372 -6.16 -19.17 14.50
C LEU A 372 -5.85 -17.68 14.63
N GLN A 373 -4.63 -17.34 15.08
CA GLN A 373 -4.15 -15.97 15.06
C GLN A 373 -4.25 -15.39 13.64
N ASN A 374 -3.63 -16.04 12.66
CA ASN A 374 -3.83 -15.72 11.25
C ASN A 374 -5.00 -16.55 10.71
N GLY A 375 -6.12 -15.89 10.41
CA GLY A 375 -7.37 -16.54 10.05
C GLY A 375 -7.35 -17.20 8.66
N VAL A 376 -8.20 -18.20 8.47
CA VAL A 376 -8.42 -18.83 7.15
C VAL A 376 -9.92 -19.02 6.94
N LEU A 377 -10.48 -18.42 5.89
CA LEU A 377 -11.91 -18.53 5.56
C LEU A 377 -12.12 -19.00 4.12
N SER A 378 -13.18 -19.75 3.88
CA SER A 378 -13.61 -20.23 2.56
C SER A 378 -14.99 -19.66 2.22
N PHE A 379 -15.12 -19.10 1.01
CA PHE A 379 -16.31 -18.36 0.60
C PHE A 379 -17.21 -19.20 -0.32
N THR A 380 -18.52 -19.12 -0.09
CA THR A 380 -19.51 -19.92 -0.84
C THR A 380 -20.24 -19.11 -1.92
N ASN A 381 -20.21 -17.78 -1.83
CA ASN A 381 -20.88 -16.87 -2.76
C ASN A 381 -19.88 -15.86 -3.33
N SER A 382 -20.04 -15.48 -4.59
CA SER A 382 -19.29 -14.38 -5.17
C SER A 382 -19.83 -13.03 -4.76
N GLY A 383 -19.03 -12.00 -5.00
CA GLY A 383 -19.33 -10.62 -4.64
C GLY A 383 -18.38 -10.09 -3.58
N LEU A 384 -18.75 -8.94 -3.02
CA LEU A 384 -17.98 -8.29 -1.98
C LEU A 384 -18.37 -8.85 -0.61
N ALA A 385 -17.46 -9.59 0.00
CA ALA A 385 -17.65 -10.24 1.28
C ALA A 385 -17.17 -9.37 2.45
N THR A 386 -17.94 -9.45 3.54
CA THR A 386 -17.64 -8.80 4.81
C THR A 386 -16.99 -9.78 5.76
N VAL A 387 -15.81 -9.44 6.28
CA VAL A 387 -15.07 -10.27 7.24
C VAL A 387 -15.00 -9.55 8.58
N LYS A 388 -15.26 -10.30 9.66
CA LYS A 388 -15.16 -9.83 11.04
C LYS A 388 -14.06 -10.61 11.77
N LEU A 389 -13.15 -9.85 12.39
CA LEU A 389 -12.21 -10.35 13.38
C LEU A 389 -12.67 -9.90 14.77
N LYS A 390 -12.79 -10.83 15.71
CA LYS A 390 -12.91 -10.55 17.14
C LYS A 390 -11.67 -11.07 17.85
N VAL A 391 -11.04 -10.23 18.67
CA VAL A 391 -9.87 -10.56 19.48
C VAL A 391 -10.14 -10.29 20.96
N GLY A 392 -9.46 -11.02 21.84
CA GLY A 392 -9.70 -10.91 23.27
C GLY A 392 -8.54 -11.34 24.15
N ASN A 393 -8.57 -10.82 25.37
CA ASN A 393 -7.76 -11.26 26.49
C ASN A 393 -8.56 -11.21 27.81
N ALA A 394 -7.90 -11.47 28.93
CA ALA A 394 -8.54 -11.46 30.25
C ALA A 394 -9.15 -10.11 30.67
N PHE A 395 -8.79 -9.02 29.98
CA PHE A 395 -9.18 -7.64 30.31
C PHE A 395 -10.22 -7.05 29.35
N GLY A 396 -10.58 -7.79 28.30
CA GLY A 396 -11.66 -7.40 27.40
C GLY A 396 -11.47 -7.95 25.99
N GLU A 397 -12.36 -7.51 25.12
CA GLU A 397 -12.41 -7.93 23.72
C GLU A 397 -12.66 -6.71 22.84
N ASP A 398 -12.21 -6.80 21.60
CA ASP A 398 -12.53 -5.84 20.55
C ASP A 398 -12.85 -6.58 19.25
N SER A 399 -13.55 -5.92 18.33
CA SER A 399 -13.81 -6.49 17.01
C SER A 399 -13.86 -5.44 15.93
N ILE A 400 -13.30 -5.80 14.76
CA ILE A 400 -13.33 -5.00 13.56
C ILE A 400 -14.01 -5.77 12.43
N THR A 401 -14.79 -5.07 11.61
CA THR A 401 -15.48 -5.64 10.45
C THR A 401 -15.07 -4.86 9.21
N LYS A 402 -14.58 -5.55 8.18
CA LYS A 402 -14.17 -4.95 6.91
C LYS A 402 -14.90 -5.60 5.75
N GLN A 403 -15.41 -4.78 4.84
CA GLN A 403 -16.03 -5.23 3.60
C GLN A 403 -15.08 -4.97 2.43
N ASN A 404 -14.03 -5.77 2.35
CA ASN A 404 -12.90 -5.57 1.44
C ASN A 404 -12.45 -6.85 0.71
N VAL A 405 -13.15 -7.97 0.90
CA VAL A 405 -12.82 -9.24 0.22
C VAL A 405 -13.69 -9.39 -1.03
N ILE A 406 -13.05 -9.41 -2.19
CA ILE A 406 -13.57 -9.71 -3.51
C ILE A 406 -13.56 -11.23 -3.72
N VAL A 407 -14.74 -11.83 -3.78
CA VAL A 407 -14.89 -13.24 -4.13
C VAL A 407 -15.37 -13.35 -5.57
N LEU A 408 -14.49 -13.79 -6.47
CA LEU A 408 -14.80 -13.98 -7.87
C LEU A 408 -15.74 -15.18 -8.06
N ALA A 409 -16.70 -15.02 -8.98
CA ALA A 409 -17.59 -16.11 -9.39
C ALA A 409 -16.80 -17.27 -10.01
N GLY A 410 -17.39 -18.48 -9.96
CA GLY A 410 -16.76 -19.71 -10.41
C GLY A 410 -16.42 -19.74 -11.91
N THR A 411 -15.86 -20.87 -12.37
CA THR A 411 -15.44 -21.03 -13.76
C THR A 411 -16.61 -20.88 -14.73
N ASN A 412 -16.40 -20.14 -15.83
CA ASN A 412 -17.37 -19.85 -16.89
C ASN A 412 -18.49 -18.86 -16.53
N SER A 413 -18.32 -18.04 -15.49
CA SER A 413 -19.25 -16.94 -15.23
C SER A 413 -19.07 -15.77 -16.21
N GLY A 414 -17.89 -15.62 -16.81
CA GLY A 414 -17.65 -14.67 -17.89
C GLY A 414 -18.07 -15.22 -19.26
N THR A 415 -18.84 -14.45 -20.01
CA THR A 415 -19.30 -14.81 -21.36
C THR A 415 -18.42 -14.17 -22.42
N LEU A 416 -17.87 -14.98 -23.33
CA LEU A 416 -17.06 -14.48 -24.45
C LEU A 416 -17.93 -13.81 -25.52
N ASN A 417 -17.38 -12.79 -26.17
CA ASN A 417 -18.01 -11.98 -27.22
C ASN A 417 -19.32 -11.31 -26.75
N LEU A 418 -19.47 -11.09 -25.45
CA LEU A 418 -20.53 -10.28 -24.85
C LEU A 418 -19.91 -9.03 -24.25
N THR A 419 -20.40 -7.88 -24.71
CA THR A 419 -19.98 -6.58 -24.20
C THR A 419 -20.65 -6.29 -22.85
N GLN A 420 -19.83 -6.02 -21.84
CA GLN A 420 -20.25 -5.44 -20.57
C GLN A 420 -20.30 -3.92 -20.70
N GLY A 421 -21.50 -3.38 -20.87
CA GLY A 421 -21.79 -1.93 -20.89
C GLY A 421 -22.39 -1.38 -19.59
N PHE A 422 -22.44 -2.17 -18.50
CA PHE A 422 -23.00 -1.72 -17.20
C PHE A 422 -24.47 -1.24 -17.23
N GLU A 423 -25.26 -1.73 -18.18
CA GLU A 423 -26.69 -1.43 -18.36
C GLU A 423 -27.60 -2.05 -17.27
N THR A 424 -27.04 -2.84 -16.37
CA THR A 424 -27.72 -3.46 -15.23
C THR A 424 -27.11 -2.97 -13.92
N LEU A 425 -27.58 -3.51 -12.78
CA LEU A 425 -27.03 -3.16 -11.47
C LEU A 425 -25.52 -3.37 -11.47
N PHE A 426 -24.77 -2.32 -11.12
CA PHE A 426 -23.32 -2.36 -10.93
C PHE A 426 -22.94 -1.44 -9.76
N PRO A 427 -22.01 -1.84 -8.88
CA PRO A 427 -21.37 -3.15 -8.79
C PRO A 427 -22.34 -4.31 -8.47
N ASP A 428 -22.01 -5.52 -8.93
CA ASP A 428 -22.76 -6.75 -8.65
C ASP A 428 -21.84 -7.92 -8.26
N ASN A 429 -22.35 -9.15 -8.29
CA ASN A 429 -21.60 -10.36 -7.92
C ASN A 429 -20.68 -10.91 -9.03
N ASN A 430 -20.68 -10.30 -10.21
CA ASN A 430 -19.82 -10.66 -11.35
C ASN A 430 -18.80 -9.55 -11.63
N TRP A 431 -19.25 -8.31 -11.68
CA TRP A 431 -18.46 -7.09 -11.82
C TRP A 431 -18.41 -6.36 -10.47
N ILE A 432 -17.40 -6.71 -9.69
CA ILE A 432 -17.27 -6.29 -8.30
C ILE A 432 -16.36 -5.05 -8.26
N ALA A 433 -16.74 -4.01 -7.52
CA ALA A 433 -15.87 -2.86 -7.25
C ALA A 433 -15.24 -2.97 -5.86
N SER A 434 -13.97 -2.61 -5.74
CA SER A 434 -13.31 -2.45 -4.44
C SER A 434 -13.86 -1.24 -3.69
N ILE A 435 -13.97 -1.33 -2.37
CA ILE A 435 -14.29 -0.19 -1.51
C ILE A 435 -13.00 0.39 -0.94
N PRO A 436 -12.63 1.64 -1.25
CA PRO A 436 -11.51 2.32 -0.61
C PRO A 436 -11.88 2.70 0.84
N GLN A 437 -10.88 2.96 1.67
CA GLN A 437 -11.10 3.44 3.03
C GLN A 437 -11.70 4.85 3.06
N PHE A 438 -11.33 5.69 2.08
CA PHE A 438 -11.78 7.06 1.93
C PHE A 438 -12.16 7.32 0.46
N GLY A 439 -13.05 8.27 0.23
CA GLY A 439 -13.51 8.66 -1.10
C GLY A 439 -14.36 7.61 -1.83
N GLY A 440 -14.48 7.78 -3.15
CA GLY A 440 -15.40 7.02 -3.99
C GLY A 440 -14.79 5.78 -4.65
N ALA A 441 -15.60 4.72 -4.74
CA ALA A 441 -15.34 3.53 -5.54
C ALA A 441 -15.93 3.65 -6.97
N PHE A 442 -15.60 2.69 -7.83
CA PHE A 442 -16.27 2.57 -9.12
C PHE A 442 -17.77 2.32 -8.90
N LYS A 443 -18.60 3.09 -9.58
CA LYS A 443 -20.07 3.01 -9.51
C LYS A 443 -20.68 3.21 -10.89
N THR A 444 -21.98 2.95 -11.03
CA THR A 444 -22.70 3.25 -12.27
C THR A 444 -22.81 4.77 -12.46
N ASN A 445 -22.54 5.23 -13.68
CA ASN A 445 -22.98 6.51 -14.20
C ASN A 445 -24.19 6.30 -15.10
N THR A 446 -25.23 7.11 -14.96
CA THR A 446 -26.45 7.04 -15.79
C THR A 446 -26.68 8.31 -16.61
N VAL A 447 -25.68 9.20 -16.66
CA VAL A 447 -25.73 10.49 -17.35
C VAL A 447 -25.06 10.38 -18.72
N THR A 448 -24.05 9.53 -18.84
CA THR A 448 -23.23 9.38 -20.04
C THR A 448 -22.75 7.94 -20.17
N ALA A 449 -22.51 7.51 -21.41
CA ALA A 449 -21.98 6.20 -21.76
C ALA A 449 -21.28 6.28 -23.12
N ALA A 450 -20.40 5.33 -23.41
CA ALA A 450 -19.82 5.17 -24.74
C ALA A 450 -20.83 4.50 -25.69
N THR A 451 -21.62 3.57 -25.17
CA THR A 451 -22.74 2.92 -25.86
C THR A 451 -23.81 2.60 -24.82
N GLY A 452 -25.09 2.69 -25.20
CA GLY A 452 -26.18 2.49 -24.23
C GLY A 452 -26.45 3.72 -23.37
N THR A 453 -26.78 3.51 -22.10
CA THR A 453 -27.21 4.56 -21.14
C THR A 453 -26.26 4.68 -19.96
N ASN A 454 -25.61 3.57 -19.59
CA ASN A 454 -24.82 3.49 -18.37
C ASN A 454 -23.34 3.22 -18.68
N CYS A 455 -22.47 3.59 -17.76
CA CYS A 455 -21.07 3.13 -17.76
C CYS A 455 -20.54 3.04 -16.33
N ALA A 456 -19.34 2.45 -16.16
CA ALA A 456 -18.64 2.50 -14.88
C ALA A 456 -17.81 3.78 -14.78
N TRP A 457 -17.79 4.43 -13.62
CA TRP A 457 -16.99 5.64 -13.42
C TRP A 457 -16.51 5.84 -11.98
N ILE A 458 -15.52 6.72 -11.83
CA ILE A 458 -15.01 7.25 -10.56
C ILE A 458 -15.22 8.77 -10.55
N ASP A 459 -15.83 9.28 -9.48
CA ASP A 459 -15.91 10.72 -9.19
C ASP A 459 -14.63 11.18 -8.48
N ASN A 460 -13.53 11.22 -9.24
CA ASN A 460 -12.21 11.58 -8.73
C ASN A 460 -12.10 13.07 -8.33
N PHE A 461 -12.96 13.91 -8.90
CA PHE A 461 -12.92 15.36 -8.71
C PHE A 461 -13.51 15.77 -7.36
N TYR A 462 -14.69 15.26 -7.00
CA TYR A 462 -15.36 15.62 -5.74
C TYR A 462 -15.17 14.58 -4.63
N ASP A 463 -14.95 13.32 -5.00
CA ASP A 463 -14.93 12.17 -4.09
C ASP A 463 -13.65 11.33 -4.30
N ASN A 464 -12.50 12.01 -4.24
CA ASN A 464 -11.21 11.41 -4.54
C ASN A 464 -10.84 10.28 -3.56
N PRO A 465 -10.56 9.05 -4.03
CA PRO A 465 -10.23 7.95 -3.12
C PRO A 465 -8.84 8.07 -2.48
N ASN A 466 -7.93 8.88 -3.04
CA ASN A 466 -6.51 9.00 -2.66
C ASN A 466 -5.71 7.69 -2.67
N VAL A 467 -6.34 6.57 -3.01
CA VAL A 467 -5.76 5.22 -3.10
C VAL A 467 -6.23 4.55 -4.39
N PRO A 468 -5.50 3.53 -4.88
CA PRO A 468 -5.97 2.75 -6.02
C PRO A 468 -7.32 2.09 -5.75
N VAL A 469 -8.22 2.19 -6.72
CA VAL A 469 -9.55 1.55 -6.71
C VAL A 469 -9.71 0.73 -7.98
N SER A 470 -10.42 -0.39 -7.89
CA SER A 470 -10.49 -1.37 -8.95
C SER A 470 -11.89 -1.92 -9.17
N ILE A 471 -12.14 -2.38 -10.39
CA ILE A 471 -13.23 -3.29 -10.74
C ILE A 471 -12.66 -4.63 -11.17
N TYR A 472 -13.35 -5.70 -10.81
CA TYR A 472 -12.95 -7.08 -11.05
C TYR A 472 -13.99 -7.77 -11.91
N SER A 473 -13.53 -8.48 -12.93
CA SER A 473 -14.39 -9.25 -13.82
C SER A 473 -14.75 -10.62 -13.22
N PRO A 474 -15.77 -11.32 -13.75
CA PRO A 474 -15.92 -12.75 -13.53
C PRO A 474 -14.77 -13.54 -14.20
N LEU A 475 -14.72 -14.85 -13.96
CA LEU A 475 -13.76 -15.74 -14.61
C LEU A 475 -14.18 -16.12 -16.04
N TYR A 476 -13.29 -15.91 -16.99
CA TYR A 476 -13.41 -16.32 -18.39
C TYR A 476 -12.63 -17.61 -18.67
N ASN A 477 -13.18 -18.45 -19.55
CA ASN A 477 -12.54 -19.66 -20.02
C ASN A 477 -12.03 -19.46 -21.45
N LEU A 478 -10.70 -19.44 -21.60
CA LEU A 478 -10.01 -19.27 -22.88
C LEU A 478 -9.41 -20.59 -23.41
N GLN A 479 -9.78 -21.74 -22.83
CA GLN A 479 -9.13 -23.02 -23.11
C GLN A 479 -9.28 -23.50 -24.55
N ASN A 480 -10.48 -23.31 -25.14
CA ASN A 480 -10.86 -23.92 -26.42
C ASN A 480 -10.97 -22.90 -27.57
N LEU A 481 -10.29 -21.76 -27.45
CA LEU A 481 -10.32 -20.72 -28.47
C LEU A 481 -9.36 -21.05 -29.60
N VAL A 482 -9.82 -20.84 -30.84
CA VAL A 482 -9.03 -21.04 -32.07
C VAL A 482 -8.53 -19.74 -32.68
N SER A 483 -9.13 -18.61 -32.32
CA SER A 483 -8.58 -17.29 -32.62
C SER A 483 -7.87 -16.71 -31.40
N THR A 484 -6.94 -15.79 -31.64
CA THR A 484 -6.22 -15.10 -30.57
C THR A 484 -7.19 -14.26 -29.75
N PRO A 485 -7.40 -14.57 -28.45
CA PRO A 485 -8.33 -13.81 -27.64
C PRO A 485 -7.86 -12.37 -27.43
N GLN A 486 -8.81 -11.43 -27.30
CA GLN A 486 -8.54 -10.02 -26.99
C GLN A 486 -9.38 -9.57 -25.79
N PHE A 487 -8.83 -8.65 -25.01
CA PHE A 487 -9.56 -7.85 -24.03
C PHE A 487 -9.73 -6.44 -24.59
N GLU A 488 -10.96 -6.03 -24.86
CA GLU A 488 -11.31 -4.71 -25.37
C GLU A 488 -12.08 -3.93 -24.31
N PHE A 489 -11.85 -2.61 -24.21
CA PHE A 489 -12.67 -1.72 -23.41
C PHE A 489 -12.61 -0.30 -23.96
N LYS A 490 -13.63 0.50 -23.66
CA LYS A 490 -13.64 1.94 -23.91
C LYS A 490 -13.40 2.71 -22.63
N TYR A 491 -12.75 3.87 -22.74
CA TYR A 491 -12.54 4.77 -21.62
C TYR A 491 -12.57 6.24 -22.04
N ALA A 492 -12.87 7.12 -21.09
CA ALA A 492 -12.76 8.57 -21.23
C ALA A 492 -12.18 9.20 -19.96
N TYR A 493 -11.30 10.18 -20.12
CA TYR A 493 -10.65 10.88 -19.01
C TYR A 493 -10.12 12.24 -19.47
N ALA A 494 -10.10 13.21 -18.55
CA ALA A 494 -9.48 14.51 -18.73
C ALA A 494 -8.52 14.80 -17.58
N GLN A 495 -7.39 15.45 -17.86
CA GLN A 495 -6.54 16.00 -16.80
C GLN A 495 -7.14 17.30 -16.26
N GLN A 496 -7.00 17.57 -14.96
CA GLN A 496 -7.38 18.87 -14.39
C GLN A 496 -6.28 19.93 -14.61
N ALA A 497 -5.03 19.51 -14.54
CA ALA A 497 -3.80 20.25 -14.73
C ALA A 497 -2.75 19.36 -15.43
N THR A 498 -1.79 19.97 -16.10
CA THR A 498 -0.80 19.25 -16.93
C THR A 498 0.14 18.33 -16.14
N ASN A 499 0.29 18.59 -14.83
CA ASN A 499 1.10 17.80 -13.91
C ASN A 499 0.32 16.72 -13.14
N ASN A 500 -0.99 16.58 -13.35
CA ASN A 500 -1.72 15.44 -12.80
C ASN A 500 -1.27 14.16 -13.49
N ASN A 501 -0.92 13.17 -12.68
CA ASN A 501 -0.42 11.88 -13.14
C ASN A 501 -1.33 10.73 -12.66
N ASP A 502 -2.65 10.89 -12.81
CA ASP A 502 -3.57 9.77 -12.56
C ASP A 502 -3.26 8.64 -13.53
N VAL A 503 -3.47 7.41 -13.08
CA VAL A 503 -3.08 6.21 -13.84
C VAL A 503 -4.28 5.28 -14.00
N LEU A 504 -4.52 4.80 -15.22
CA LEU A 504 -5.44 3.70 -15.50
C LEU A 504 -4.64 2.48 -15.94
N LYS A 505 -4.89 1.34 -15.30
CA LYS A 505 -4.21 0.07 -15.56
C LYS A 505 -5.21 -1.05 -15.79
N VAL A 506 -4.82 -2.04 -16.60
CA VAL A 506 -5.53 -3.31 -16.73
C VAL A 506 -4.58 -4.44 -16.38
N PHE A 507 -5.06 -5.37 -15.56
CA PHE A 507 -4.35 -6.56 -15.16
C PHE A 507 -5.14 -7.82 -15.50
N VAL A 508 -4.43 -8.94 -15.61
CA VAL A 508 -4.99 -10.28 -15.78
C VAL A 508 -4.45 -11.22 -14.71
N SER A 509 -5.28 -12.17 -14.28
CA SER A 509 -4.92 -13.24 -13.36
C SER A 509 -5.41 -14.58 -13.89
N ILE A 510 -4.61 -15.62 -13.69
CA ILE A 510 -4.96 -17.03 -13.99
C ILE A 510 -5.09 -17.90 -12.74
N ASN A 511 -5.07 -17.28 -11.56
CA ASN A 511 -5.03 -17.96 -10.26
C ASN A 511 -5.94 -17.25 -9.23
N CYS A 512 -7.15 -16.91 -9.66
CA CYS A 512 -8.18 -16.36 -8.78
C CYS A 512 -7.78 -15.04 -8.08
N GLY A 513 -6.95 -14.23 -8.73
CA GLY A 513 -6.50 -12.95 -8.20
C GLY A 513 -5.37 -13.04 -7.18
N SER A 514 -4.78 -14.22 -6.95
CA SER A 514 -3.61 -14.38 -6.08
C SER A 514 -2.39 -13.62 -6.63
N THR A 515 -2.24 -13.59 -7.95
CA THR A 515 -1.24 -12.75 -8.63
C THR A 515 -1.85 -12.08 -9.85
N TRP A 516 -1.37 -10.88 -10.16
CA TRP A 516 -1.84 -10.05 -11.27
C TRP A 516 -0.68 -9.66 -12.19
N VAL A 517 -0.86 -9.83 -13.50
CA VAL A 517 0.07 -9.39 -14.53
C VAL A 517 -0.52 -8.16 -15.23
N GLN A 518 0.26 -7.08 -15.33
CA GLN A 518 -0.19 -5.85 -15.98
C GLN A 518 -0.19 -6.02 -17.51
N LEU A 519 -1.34 -5.76 -18.14
CA LEU A 519 -1.52 -5.74 -19.61
C LEU A 519 -1.45 -4.32 -20.17
N PHE A 520 -1.85 -3.32 -19.38
CA PHE A 520 -2.01 -1.95 -19.81
C PHE A 520 -1.70 -0.98 -18.68
N SER A 521 -1.11 0.17 -19.01
CA SER A 521 -0.96 1.31 -18.11
C SER A 521 -0.82 2.60 -18.92
N LYS A 522 -1.68 3.59 -18.65
CA LYS A 522 -1.55 4.95 -19.16
C LYS A 522 -1.62 5.95 -18.01
N THR A 523 -0.83 7.01 -18.09
CA THR A 523 -0.75 8.06 -17.08
C THR A 523 -0.75 9.46 -17.71
N GLY A 524 -1.26 10.45 -16.97
CA GLY A 524 -1.18 11.86 -17.35
C GLY A 524 -1.70 12.14 -18.77
N THR A 525 -0.86 12.76 -19.61
CA THR A 525 -1.24 13.14 -21.00
C THR A 525 -1.54 11.94 -21.89
N GLN A 526 -0.93 10.78 -21.64
CA GLN A 526 -1.22 9.55 -22.39
C GLN A 526 -2.62 9.01 -22.05
N LEU A 527 -3.05 9.20 -20.80
CA LEU A 527 -4.38 8.81 -20.35
C LEU A 527 -5.46 9.79 -20.85
N SER A 528 -5.14 11.08 -20.97
CA SER A 528 -6.08 12.10 -21.43
C SER A 528 -6.71 11.78 -22.79
N THR A 529 -8.03 11.84 -22.89
CA THR A 529 -8.78 11.58 -24.13
C THR A 529 -9.40 12.83 -24.74
N THR A 530 -9.40 13.95 -24.02
CA THR A 530 -9.92 15.25 -24.45
C THR A 530 -8.89 16.09 -25.21
N GLY A 531 -7.60 15.78 -25.10
CA GLY A 531 -6.51 16.52 -25.73
C GLY A 531 -6.24 17.91 -25.11
N SER A 532 -6.94 18.29 -24.04
CA SER A 532 -6.77 19.54 -23.30
C SER A 532 -7.18 19.36 -21.84
N VAL A 533 -6.62 20.18 -20.95
CA VAL A 533 -6.97 20.17 -19.53
C VAL A 533 -8.39 20.72 -19.31
N ILE A 534 -9.12 20.13 -18.37
CA ILE A 534 -10.44 20.57 -17.93
C ILE A 534 -10.35 20.85 -16.43
N THR A 535 -10.34 22.13 -16.06
CA THR A 535 -10.10 22.58 -14.67
C THR A 535 -11.30 22.39 -13.74
N THR A 536 -12.49 22.18 -14.31
CA THR A 536 -13.75 21.87 -13.61
C THR A 536 -14.08 20.38 -13.67
N ALA A 537 -15.09 19.92 -12.93
CA ALA A 537 -15.49 18.53 -12.95
C ALA A 537 -15.90 18.06 -14.37
N TYR A 538 -15.25 17.00 -14.84
CA TYR A 538 -15.50 16.37 -16.14
C TYR A 538 -16.67 15.39 -16.00
N LEU A 539 -17.89 15.89 -16.17
CA LEU A 539 -19.13 15.14 -15.87
C LEU A 539 -19.81 14.50 -17.09
N ASN A 540 -19.49 14.94 -18.32
CA ASN A 540 -20.15 14.46 -19.52
C ASN A 540 -19.18 14.31 -20.71
N PRO A 541 -18.45 13.17 -20.79
CA PRO A 541 -17.66 12.82 -21.95
C PRO A 541 -18.47 12.89 -23.25
N GLN A 542 -17.94 13.60 -24.24
CA GLN A 542 -18.54 13.65 -25.58
C GLN A 542 -18.17 12.39 -26.36
N PRO A 543 -18.94 11.99 -27.39
CA PRO A 543 -18.64 10.80 -28.20
C PRO A 543 -17.18 10.73 -28.71
N ALA A 544 -16.59 11.87 -29.07
CA ALA A 544 -15.20 11.95 -29.54
C ALA A 544 -14.13 11.71 -28.45
N HIS A 545 -14.51 11.85 -27.17
CA HIS A 545 -13.63 11.63 -26.02
C HIS A 545 -13.49 10.15 -25.65
N TRP A 546 -14.36 9.27 -26.15
CA TRP A 546 -14.23 7.85 -25.89
C TRP A 546 -13.14 7.24 -26.77
N LYS A 547 -12.20 6.54 -26.14
CA LYS A 547 -11.12 5.80 -26.82
C LYS A 547 -11.29 4.31 -26.55
N THR A 548 -11.04 3.49 -27.56
CA THR A 548 -11.04 2.03 -27.47
C THR A 548 -9.61 1.53 -27.32
N GLU A 549 -9.40 0.64 -26.37
CA GLU A 549 -8.16 -0.12 -26.21
C GLU A 549 -8.42 -1.59 -26.50
N MET A 550 -7.48 -2.22 -27.20
CA MET A 550 -7.52 -3.65 -27.53
C MET A 550 -6.22 -4.30 -27.07
N LEU A 551 -6.32 -5.22 -26.11
CA LEU A 551 -5.19 -5.86 -25.47
C LEU A 551 -5.16 -7.34 -25.89
N SER A 552 -4.01 -7.79 -26.40
CA SER A 552 -3.83 -9.19 -26.79
C SER A 552 -3.77 -10.10 -25.57
N LEU A 553 -4.53 -11.19 -25.60
CA LEU A 553 -4.52 -12.24 -24.58
C LEU A 553 -3.85 -13.53 -25.07
N ALA A 554 -3.03 -13.47 -26.13
CA ALA A 554 -2.38 -14.63 -26.73
C ALA A 554 -1.68 -15.54 -25.69
N SER A 555 -0.98 -14.95 -24.72
CA SER A 555 -0.26 -15.69 -23.67
C SER A 555 -1.16 -16.42 -22.67
N TYR A 556 -2.46 -16.12 -22.66
CA TYR A 556 -3.44 -16.69 -21.73
C TYR A 556 -4.43 -17.64 -22.42
N GLN A 557 -4.36 -17.76 -23.75
CA GLN A 557 -5.08 -18.77 -24.51
C GLN A 557 -4.75 -20.17 -23.96
N GLY A 558 -5.75 -21.02 -23.77
CA GLY A 558 -5.58 -22.31 -23.09
C GLY A 558 -5.96 -22.30 -21.59
N SER A 559 -6.09 -21.13 -20.96
CA SER A 559 -6.41 -21.02 -19.53
C SER A 559 -7.92 -21.10 -19.26
N GLN A 560 -8.33 -21.79 -18.19
CA GLN A 560 -9.75 -21.98 -17.83
C GLN A 560 -10.30 -20.92 -16.86
N GLN A 561 -9.41 -20.19 -16.16
CA GLN A 561 -9.77 -19.28 -15.06
C GLN A 561 -9.09 -17.94 -15.24
N VAL A 562 -9.51 -17.16 -16.22
CA VAL A 562 -8.92 -15.85 -16.55
C VAL A 562 -9.78 -14.74 -15.95
N ALA A 563 -9.23 -13.98 -15.01
CA ALA A 563 -9.86 -12.81 -14.41
C ALA A 563 -9.17 -11.52 -14.88
N PHE A 564 -9.91 -10.43 -14.96
CA PHE A 564 -9.40 -9.10 -15.27
C PHE A 564 -9.66 -8.13 -14.12
N LYS A 565 -8.74 -7.18 -13.96
CA LYS A 565 -8.87 -6.07 -13.01
C LYS A 565 -8.54 -4.77 -13.73
N ILE A 566 -9.46 -3.82 -13.71
CA ILE A 566 -9.19 -2.44 -14.15
C ILE A 566 -8.99 -1.60 -12.89
N GLU A 567 -7.85 -0.93 -12.78
CA GLU A 567 -7.44 -0.16 -11.61
C GLU A 567 -7.20 1.30 -11.98
N PHE A 568 -7.77 2.21 -11.21
CA PHE A 568 -7.53 3.64 -11.29
C PHE A 568 -6.75 4.11 -10.06
N THR A 569 -5.63 4.81 -10.26
CA THR A 569 -4.84 5.44 -9.20
C THR A 569 -4.94 6.96 -9.33
N PRO A 570 -5.56 7.65 -8.36
CA PRO A 570 -5.74 9.09 -8.43
C PRO A 570 -4.43 9.85 -8.18
N ASN A 571 -4.28 11.03 -8.81
CA ASN A 571 -3.20 11.99 -8.57
C ASN A 571 -3.67 13.42 -8.86
N GLY A 572 -4.81 13.76 -8.25
CA GLY A 572 -5.40 15.10 -8.30
C GLY A 572 -5.97 15.52 -9.66
N GLY A 573 -6.21 14.60 -10.60
CA GLY A 573 -6.85 14.91 -11.87
C GLY A 573 -8.37 14.78 -11.81
N ASN A 574 -8.98 14.42 -12.93
CA ASN A 574 -10.43 14.46 -13.11
C ASN A 574 -11.06 13.07 -13.14
N ASN A 575 -12.38 13.02 -13.35
CA ASN A 575 -13.17 11.79 -13.39
C ASN A 575 -12.72 10.85 -14.53
N VAL A 576 -12.77 9.54 -14.27
CA VAL A 576 -12.49 8.50 -15.26
C VAL A 576 -13.74 7.65 -15.50
N TYR A 577 -13.96 7.30 -16.76
CA TYR A 577 -15.09 6.49 -17.21
C TYR A 577 -14.57 5.27 -17.97
N VAL A 578 -15.23 4.13 -17.78
CA VAL A 578 -14.93 2.86 -18.43
C VAL A 578 -16.24 2.24 -18.90
N ASP A 579 -16.25 1.76 -20.13
CA ASP A 579 -17.43 1.18 -20.75
C ASP A 579 -17.06 0.11 -21.79
N ASP A 580 -18.06 -0.60 -22.30
CA ASP A 580 -17.96 -1.57 -23.38
C ASP A 580 -16.80 -2.59 -23.21
N ILE A 581 -16.70 -3.22 -22.05
CA ILE A 581 -15.67 -4.24 -21.81
C ILE A 581 -16.06 -5.53 -22.52
N ASN A 582 -15.19 -6.06 -23.38
CA ASN A 582 -15.46 -7.30 -24.11
C ASN A 582 -14.23 -8.21 -24.13
N VAL A 583 -14.45 -9.49 -23.85
CA VAL A 583 -13.43 -10.54 -24.02
C VAL A 583 -13.80 -11.34 -25.25
N THR A 584 -13.05 -11.16 -26.33
CA THR A 584 -13.36 -11.77 -27.62
C THR A 584 -12.54 -13.03 -27.86
N GLY A 585 -13.10 -13.94 -28.64
CA GLY A 585 -12.47 -15.19 -29.02
C GLY A 585 -13.43 -16.09 -29.77
N THR A 586 -12.94 -16.78 -30.79
CA THR A 586 -13.72 -17.72 -31.58
C THR A 586 -13.52 -19.11 -31.01
N VAL A 587 -14.61 -19.77 -30.65
CA VAL A 587 -14.60 -21.21 -30.38
C VAL A 587 -14.63 -21.95 -31.72
N GLY A 588 -13.71 -22.89 -31.91
CA GLY A 588 -13.69 -23.70 -33.12
C GLY A 588 -14.44 -25.00 -32.90
N LEU A 589 -15.36 -25.35 -33.81
CA LEU A 589 -15.60 -26.76 -34.09
C LEU A 589 -14.36 -27.28 -34.81
N LYS A 590 -13.72 -28.35 -34.32
CA LYS A 590 -12.68 -29.05 -35.10
C LYS A 590 -13.35 -29.67 -36.35
N GLU A 591 -13.50 -28.90 -37.42
CA GLU A 591 -14.05 -29.36 -38.70
C GLU A 591 -13.04 -30.13 -39.56
N ASN A 592 -11.84 -30.39 -39.04
CA ASN A 592 -10.82 -31.19 -39.70
C ASN A 592 -10.08 -32.04 -38.66
N SER A 593 -10.66 -33.18 -38.30
CA SER A 593 -9.89 -34.23 -37.64
C SER A 593 -8.93 -34.84 -38.68
N SER A 594 -7.62 -34.80 -38.39
CA SER A 594 -6.60 -35.49 -39.19
C SER A 594 -6.92 -36.97 -39.37
N VAL A 595 -7.62 -37.57 -38.42
CA VAL A 595 -8.11 -38.96 -38.44
C VAL A 595 -9.14 -39.20 -39.55
N LEU A 596 -10.06 -38.25 -39.78
CA LEU A 596 -11.11 -38.41 -40.80
C LEU A 596 -10.60 -38.09 -42.22
N ASN A 597 -9.43 -37.46 -42.38
CA ASN A 597 -8.87 -37.16 -43.70
C ASN A 597 -8.49 -38.41 -44.50
N GLU A 598 -8.12 -39.50 -43.82
CA GLU A 598 -7.81 -40.79 -44.44
C GLU A 598 -9.05 -41.63 -44.78
N VAL A 599 -10.26 -41.14 -44.48
CA VAL A 599 -11.53 -41.80 -44.84
C VAL A 599 -12.06 -41.26 -46.17
N PHE A 600 -12.17 -42.14 -47.15
CA PHE A 600 -12.66 -41.88 -48.51
C PHE A 600 -14.07 -42.43 -48.70
N VAL A 601 -14.88 -41.69 -49.46
CA VAL A 601 -16.27 -42.04 -49.81
C VAL A 601 -16.34 -42.38 -51.30
N TYR A 602 -16.77 -43.60 -51.64
CA TYR A 602 -16.85 -44.07 -53.03
C TYR A 602 -17.89 -45.19 -53.22
N PRO A 603 -18.38 -45.44 -54.45
CA PRO A 603 -18.18 -44.60 -55.63
C PRO A 603 -18.86 -43.23 -55.45
N ASN A 604 -18.32 -42.20 -56.07
CA ASN A 604 -18.95 -40.87 -56.15
C ASN A 604 -18.71 -40.34 -57.57
N PRO A 605 -19.72 -40.35 -58.47
CA PRO A 605 -21.15 -40.58 -58.19
C PRO A 605 -21.52 -42.01 -57.78
N PHE A 606 -22.63 -42.18 -57.03
CA PHE A 606 -23.16 -43.46 -56.56
C PHE A 606 -24.58 -43.74 -57.09
N SER A 607 -24.98 -45.02 -57.15
CA SER A 607 -26.35 -45.43 -57.50
C SER A 607 -27.17 -45.71 -56.23
N ASN A 608 -27.03 -46.90 -55.64
CA ASN A 608 -27.85 -47.31 -54.48
C ASN A 608 -27.05 -47.39 -53.17
N LYS A 609 -25.72 -47.50 -53.24
CA LYS A 609 -24.86 -47.74 -52.08
C LYS A 609 -23.60 -46.88 -52.14
N LEU A 610 -23.17 -46.43 -50.97
CA LEU A 610 -21.90 -45.74 -50.74
C LEU A 610 -21.04 -46.57 -49.82
N SER A 611 -19.73 -46.55 -50.03
CA SER A 611 -18.76 -47.18 -49.15
C SER A 611 -17.81 -46.16 -48.55
N LEU A 612 -17.52 -46.31 -47.25
CA LEU A 612 -16.45 -45.61 -46.56
C LEU A 612 -15.24 -46.54 -46.44
N LYS A 613 -14.05 -46.11 -46.90
CA LYS A 613 -12.78 -46.84 -46.70
C LYS A 613 -11.71 -45.88 -46.19
N GLY A 614 -10.93 -46.32 -45.22
CA GLY A 614 -9.85 -45.54 -44.64
C GLY A 614 -9.36 -46.18 -43.36
N ASN A 615 -8.20 -45.71 -42.89
CA ASN A 615 -7.77 -46.04 -41.55
C ASN A 615 -8.75 -45.41 -40.55
N GLU A 616 -8.94 -46.05 -39.39
CA GLU A 616 -9.67 -45.47 -38.26
C GLU A 616 -11.18 -45.21 -38.47
N ILE A 617 -11.85 -45.93 -39.38
CA ILE A 617 -13.32 -45.89 -39.56
C ILE A 617 -14.08 -46.18 -38.26
N ASN A 618 -13.50 -47.02 -37.40
CA ASN A 618 -14.01 -47.35 -36.06
C ASN A 618 -14.12 -46.12 -35.13
N LYS A 619 -13.47 -44.99 -35.43
CA LYS A 619 -13.58 -43.74 -34.66
C LYS A 619 -14.77 -42.85 -35.08
N ILE A 620 -15.53 -43.24 -36.11
CA ILE A 620 -16.72 -42.50 -36.55
C ILE A 620 -17.90 -42.82 -35.61
N ASN A 621 -18.32 -41.79 -34.87
CA ASN A 621 -19.45 -41.83 -33.94
C ASN A 621 -20.80 -41.66 -34.64
N SER A 622 -20.87 -40.94 -35.76
CA SER A 622 -22.11 -40.86 -36.54
C SER A 622 -21.86 -40.44 -37.98
N ILE A 623 -22.78 -40.84 -38.85
CA ILE A 623 -22.80 -40.49 -40.26
C ILE A 623 -24.17 -39.90 -40.57
N GLN A 624 -24.19 -38.71 -41.16
CA GLN A 624 -25.41 -37.97 -41.49
C GLN A 624 -25.39 -37.59 -42.96
N LEU A 625 -26.52 -37.71 -43.64
CA LEU A 625 -26.69 -37.29 -45.03
C LEU A 625 -27.62 -36.10 -45.10
N PHE A 626 -27.18 -35.03 -45.75
CA PHE A 626 -27.95 -33.81 -45.94
C PHE A 626 -28.21 -33.54 -47.42
N ASP A 627 -29.38 -32.99 -47.75
CA ASP A 627 -29.63 -32.42 -49.08
C ASP A 627 -28.97 -31.04 -49.24
N ILE A 628 -29.09 -30.44 -50.44
CA ILE A 628 -28.51 -29.11 -50.73
C ILE A 628 -29.11 -27.96 -49.91
N LEU A 629 -30.27 -28.17 -49.28
CA LEU A 629 -30.94 -27.20 -48.42
C LEU A 629 -30.58 -27.41 -46.94
N GLY A 630 -29.72 -28.39 -46.63
CA GLY A 630 -29.30 -28.72 -45.28
C GLY A 630 -30.30 -29.58 -44.51
N LYS A 631 -31.33 -30.13 -45.17
CA LYS A 631 -32.28 -31.06 -44.52
C LYS A 631 -31.61 -32.41 -44.34
N GLU A 632 -31.65 -32.92 -43.12
CA GLU A 632 -31.16 -34.26 -42.79
C GLU A 632 -32.08 -35.34 -43.41
N ILE A 633 -31.49 -36.24 -44.18
CA ILE A 633 -32.17 -37.31 -44.92
C ILE A 633 -31.97 -38.68 -44.24
N VAL A 634 -30.76 -38.93 -43.71
CA VAL A 634 -30.39 -40.19 -43.05
C VAL A 634 -29.42 -39.88 -41.91
N THR A 635 -29.59 -40.54 -40.77
CA THR A 635 -28.61 -40.59 -39.67
C THR A 635 -28.35 -42.04 -39.27
N GLU A 636 -27.08 -42.43 -39.26
CA GLU A 636 -26.62 -43.69 -38.71
C GLU A 636 -25.62 -43.46 -37.57
N LEU A 637 -25.77 -44.21 -36.48
CA LEU A 637 -25.08 -43.92 -35.22
C LEU A 637 -23.80 -44.72 -34.94
N LYS A 638 -23.37 -45.70 -35.77
CA LYS A 638 -22.08 -46.40 -35.55
C LYS A 638 -21.50 -47.02 -36.82
N ALA A 639 -20.18 -46.94 -36.99
CA ALA A 639 -19.43 -47.90 -37.81
C ALA A 639 -18.90 -49.02 -36.90
N ASN A 640 -19.16 -50.28 -37.25
CA ASN A 640 -18.56 -51.42 -36.56
C ASN A 640 -17.13 -51.64 -37.10
N ASN A 641 -16.31 -52.42 -36.40
CA ASN A 641 -14.87 -52.69 -36.66
C ASN A 641 -14.56 -53.32 -38.03
N GLU A 642 -14.86 -52.63 -39.13
CA GLU A 642 -14.58 -53.08 -40.49
C GLU A 642 -13.85 -51.99 -41.26
N GLU A 643 -12.87 -52.40 -42.07
CA GLU A 643 -12.12 -51.54 -43.00
C GLU A 643 -13.01 -50.91 -44.09
N LEU A 644 -14.27 -51.37 -44.19
CA LEU A 644 -15.24 -50.93 -45.19
C LEU A 644 -16.64 -50.87 -44.56
N LYS A 645 -17.27 -49.69 -44.56
CA LYS A 645 -18.70 -49.56 -44.20
C LYS A 645 -19.55 -49.25 -45.42
N ILE A 646 -20.61 -50.03 -45.64
CA ILE A 646 -21.58 -49.82 -46.73
C ILE A 646 -22.82 -49.11 -46.18
N ILE A 647 -23.17 -47.98 -46.76
CA ILE A 647 -24.37 -47.18 -46.44
C ILE A 647 -25.39 -47.41 -47.56
N ASN A 648 -26.59 -47.90 -47.21
CA ASN A 648 -27.68 -48.07 -48.17
C ASN A 648 -28.52 -46.79 -48.25
N VAL A 649 -28.60 -46.20 -49.45
CA VAL A 649 -29.27 -44.92 -49.73
C VAL A 649 -30.21 -45.04 -50.93
N GLU A 650 -30.78 -46.23 -51.12
CA GLU A 650 -31.69 -46.57 -52.22
C GLU A 650 -32.92 -45.64 -52.26
N SER A 651 -33.44 -45.23 -51.11
CA SER A 651 -34.62 -44.36 -50.96
C SER A 651 -34.39 -42.87 -51.29
N VAL A 652 -33.15 -42.47 -51.62
CA VAL A 652 -32.80 -41.07 -51.92
C VAL A 652 -32.99 -40.79 -53.41
N ASN A 653 -33.45 -39.60 -53.83
CA ASN A 653 -33.59 -39.27 -55.26
C ASN A 653 -32.23 -38.91 -55.91
N ALA A 654 -32.15 -38.94 -57.23
CA ALA A 654 -30.96 -38.44 -57.95
C ALA A 654 -30.71 -36.96 -57.62
N GLY A 655 -29.45 -36.60 -57.32
CA GLY A 655 -29.13 -35.26 -56.84
C GLY A 655 -27.77 -35.13 -56.13
N ILE A 656 -27.49 -33.92 -55.65
CA ILE A 656 -26.28 -33.60 -54.86
C ILE A 656 -26.63 -33.68 -53.37
N TYR A 657 -25.77 -34.32 -52.60
CA TYR A 657 -25.91 -34.45 -51.16
C TYR A 657 -24.58 -34.18 -50.45
N PHE A 658 -24.65 -33.92 -49.14
CA PHE A 658 -23.49 -33.75 -48.27
C PHE A 658 -23.50 -34.83 -47.19
N LEU A 659 -22.47 -35.67 -47.19
CA LEU A 659 -22.27 -36.70 -46.18
C LEU A 659 -21.36 -36.15 -45.07
N LYS A 660 -21.89 -36.00 -43.87
CA LYS A 660 -21.14 -35.56 -42.67
C LYS A 660 -20.75 -36.77 -41.83
N LEU A 661 -19.46 -36.93 -41.58
CA LEU A 661 -18.86 -37.92 -40.69
C LEU A 661 -18.49 -37.22 -39.38
N ASN A 662 -18.92 -37.73 -38.23
CA ASN A 662 -18.58 -37.17 -36.92
C ASN A 662 -17.78 -38.18 -36.09
N SER A 663 -16.76 -37.71 -35.38
CA SER A 663 -15.96 -38.47 -34.41
C SER A 663 -15.84 -37.68 -33.10
N ALA A 664 -15.25 -38.28 -32.05
CA ALA A 664 -14.94 -37.56 -30.83
C ALA A 664 -13.91 -36.41 -31.04
N GLU A 665 -13.12 -36.49 -32.11
CA GLU A 665 -12.01 -35.56 -32.38
C GLU A 665 -12.35 -34.47 -33.41
N GLY A 666 -13.51 -34.56 -34.07
CA GLY A 666 -13.97 -33.60 -35.08
C GLY A 666 -14.94 -34.21 -36.10
N SER A 667 -15.36 -33.41 -37.08
CA SER A 667 -16.25 -33.84 -38.18
C SER A 667 -15.65 -33.58 -39.56
N LYS A 668 -16.07 -34.33 -40.59
CA LYS A 668 -15.70 -34.15 -42.00
C LYS A 668 -16.94 -34.19 -42.88
N THR A 669 -17.10 -33.25 -43.80
CA THR A 669 -18.23 -33.23 -44.76
C THR A 669 -17.73 -33.51 -46.17
N VAL A 670 -18.36 -34.46 -46.86
CA VAL A 670 -18.01 -34.87 -48.23
C VAL A 670 -19.21 -34.66 -49.16
N LYS A 671 -19.01 -33.90 -50.24
CA LYS A 671 -20.00 -33.77 -51.30
C LYS A 671 -20.11 -35.06 -52.09
N ILE A 672 -21.31 -35.60 -52.23
CA ILE A 672 -21.60 -36.81 -53.00
C ILE A 672 -22.72 -36.58 -54.02
N ILE A 673 -22.74 -37.38 -55.09
CA ILE A 673 -23.67 -37.24 -56.22
C ILE A 673 -24.39 -38.58 -56.43
N LYS A 674 -25.73 -38.60 -56.32
CA LYS A 674 -26.56 -39.76 -56.69
C LYS A 674 -26.97 -39.66 -58.16
N GLN A 675 -26.69 -40.71 -58.94
CA GLN A 675 -27.11 -40.85 -60.33
C GLN A 675 -28.52 -41.43 -60.45
#